data_AF-A0A928HQ86-F1
#
_entry.id   AF-A0A928HQ86-F1
#
_cell.length_a   1.000
_cell.length_b   1.000
_cell.length_c   1.000
_cell.angle_alpha   90.00
_cell.angle_beta   90.00
_cell.angle_gamma   90.00
#
_symmetry.space_group_name_H-M   'P 1'
#
loop_
_entity.id
_entity.type
_entity.pdbx_description
1 polymer ?
#
loop_
_entity_poly.entity_id
_entity_poly.type
_entity_poly.pdbx_seq_one_letter_code
_entity_poly.pdbx_strand_id
1 'polypeptide(L)'
;MRILRYLLEHKLALLVVVSMFVIQAFCDLSLPYFTSQIVDVGIQQSGVEDAVPGSMSSETFERIAAQLSESDEALLRDAYTQAEDGLWKLGDVDGEARAGLDAALSFPLAVGYMPQIAPNVDTAGAVDAYLAGTLSKEELLGIVDQAKESARANSPDSFEAFIAQQSIEAVKAEYRACGIDVFDVQLGYLIRIGLFMLLATLLALIVHCVMNFAACRTATKIGRDLRTRLFTKVISFSDAEINRFSAASLITRGTNDIQLIQQLCLMFQRLMVYSPILAIGGIIMIAQTNVSMSWIIGLAIVLVVIVSGILMAITMPKFKIMQTLIDKVNLIAREMLTGMSVVRAFNRQTYEEHRFDEANIALLGTQLFTNRAMAFMMPSMMLIMNAVSVVIVWVGSSYVDMGTIQTGDLIAFITYAMVIVSSFLFLGLIAIMIPRANVASVRVDEVIATSASIADAARVYDGLVPDSDGAKIEFKDVCFAYADDSTNAIDHVSFTVPAGSTCAIIGPTGCGKTTILKLIERFFDVTSGQVLVDDVDVRALSQHKLHSLLGYVPQQAFLFSGTIATNVAYSDSEMPEERIETSLSIAQATDFVHAKEKGLDEEVSQGGTNVSGGQRQRLAIARALATDAKAFLFDDSFSALDYKTDAALRRDLKEKLYGKTVLIVAQRIATIMGADQIIVLDEGRIVGCGTHVELLNSCETYREIALSQLSEQELFGGGEVA
;
A
#
# COMPACT_ATOMS: atom_id res chain seq x y z
N MET A 1 11.56 -1.85 -9.89
CA MET A 1 10.16 -2.07 -9.45
C MET A 1 9.40 -0.75 -9.59
N ARG A 2 8.18 -0.75 -10.13
CA ARG A 2 7.44 0.50 -10.37
C ARG A 2 7.05 1.23 -9.07
N ILE A 3 6.85 0.48 -7.99
CA ILE A 3 6.61 1.00 -6.63
C ILE A 3 7.73 1.94 -6.15
N LEU A 4 9.00 1.64 -6.46
CA LEU A 4 10.11 2.52 -6.12
C LEU A 4 10.00 3.87 -6.82
N ARG A 5 9.41 3.94 -8.03
CA ARG A 5 9.19 5.20 -8.75
C ARG A 5 8.23 6.10 -7.98
N TYR A 6 7.13 5.56 -7.44
CA TYR A 6 6.19 6.32 -6.62
C TYR A 6 6.83 6.86 -5.33
N LEU A 7 7.67 6.05 -4.67
CA LEU A 7 8.43 6.51 -3.50
C LEU A 7 9.47 7.59 -3.88
N LEU A 8 10.10 7.46 -5.04
CA LEU A 8 11.08 8.42 -5.56
C LEU A 8 10.46 9.76 -6.00
N GLU A 9 9.14 9.88 -6.13
CA GLU A 9 8.47 11.18 -6.26
C GLU A 9 8.51 11.97 -4.93
N HIS A 10 8.77 11.30 -3.81
CA HIS A 10 8.88 11.89 -2.47
C HIS A 10 10.27 11.69 -1.83
N LYS A 11 11.35 11.96 -2.59
CA LYS A 11 12.75 11.72 -2.16
C LYS A 11 13.11 12.34 -0.81
N LEU A 12 12.63 13.56 -0.53
CA LEU A 12 12.93 14.26 0.72
C LEU A 12 12.34 13.54 1.93
N ALA A 13 11.09 13.06 1.82
CA ALA A 13 10.48 12.26 2.88
C ALA A 13 11.21 10.93 3.08
N LEU A 14 11.65 10.28 1.99
CA LEU A 14 12.42 9.06 2.06
C LEU A 14 13.77 9.26 2.76
N LEU A 15 14.49 10.34 2.42
CA LEU A 15 15.78 10.69 3.04
C LEU A 15 15.62 10.96 4.54
N VAL A 16 14.60 11.72 4.93
CA VAL A 16 14.28 11.97 6.34
C VAL A 16 14.01 10.65 7.07
N VAL A 17 13.17 9.77 6.51
CA VAL A 17 12.87 8.46 7.11
C VAL A 17 14.13 7.61 7.28
N VAL A 18 15.00 7.53 6.25
CA VAL A 18 16.26 6.76 6.35
C VAL A 18 17.19 7.34 7.41
N SER A 19 17.36 8.66 7.45
CA SER A 19 18.20 9.32 8.47
C SER A 19 17.71 9.08 9.89
N MET A 20 16.38 9.15 10.10
CA MET A 20 15.74 8.85 11.38
C MET A 20 15.93 7.39 11.77
N PHE A 21 15.88 6.45 10.83
CA PHE A 21 16.15 5.04 11.12
C PHE A 21 17.58 4.78 11.58
N VAL A 22 18.56 5.50 11.05
CA VAL A 22 19.95 5.37 11.53
C VAL A 22 20.05 5.81 12.98
N ILE A 23 19.40 6.92 13.33
CA ILE A 23 19.35 7.41 14.73
C ILE A 23 18.61 6.39 15.62
N GLN A 24 17.45 5.89 15.18
CA GLN A 24 16.68 4.90 15.94
C GLN A 24 17.49 3.61 16.14
N ALA A 25 18.11 3.10 15.08
CA ALA A 25 18.94 1.90 15.14
C ALA A 25 20.14 2.10 16.07
N PHE A 26 20.77 3.28 16.05
CA PHE A 26 21.84 3.62 16.98
C PHE A 26 21.36 3.57 18.44
N CYS A 27 20.20 4.18 18.75
CA CYS A 27 19.62 4.11 20.09
C CYS A 27 19.29 2.68 20.51
N ASP A 28 18.60 1.91 19.65
CA ASP A 28 18.21 0.52 19.93
C ASP A 28 19.44 -0.38 20.13
N LEU A 29 20.51 -0.16 19.35
CA LEU A 29 21.77 -0.89 19.47
C LEU A 29 22.66 -0.39 20.62
N SER A 30 22.40 0.77 21.21
CA SER A 30 23.11 1.23 22.41
C SER A 30 22.57 0.59 23.69
N LEU A 31 21.32 0.11 23.70
CA LEU A 31 20.69 -0.48 24.90
C LEU A 31 21.40 -1.75 25.38
N PRO A 32 21.79 -2.71 24.51
CA PRO A 32 22.52 -3.89 24.97
C PRO A 32 23.91 -3.52 25.51
N TYR A 33 24.56 -2.51 24.93
CA TYR A 33 25.82 -1.97 25.46
C TYR A 33 25.66 -1.36 26.86
N PHE A 34 24.66 -0.51 27.09
CA PHE A 34 24.39 0.01 28.44
C PHE A 34 24.01 -1.10 29.42
N THR A 35 23.32 -2.14 28.95
CA THR A 35 22.99 -3.31 29.77
C THR A 35 24.26 -4.07 30.18
N SER A 36 25.21 -4.26 29.26
CA SER A 36 26.54 -4.81 29.59
C SER A 36 27.24 -3.95 30.64
N GLN A 37 27.32 -2.64 30.44
CA GLN A 37 27.96 -1.74 31.41
C GLN A 37 27.31 -1.75 32.79
N ILE A 38 25.98 -1.88 32.87
CA ILE A 38 25.27 -2.02 34.15
C ILE A 38 25.70 -3.31 34.86
N VAL A 39 25.86 -4.40 34.12
CA VAL A 39 26.23 -5.70 34.69
C VAL A 39 27.71 -5.72 35.06
N ASP A 40 28.59 -5.43 34.10
CA ASP A 40 30.02 -5.57 34.24
C ASP A 40 30.59 -4.51 35.19
N VAL A 41 30.40 -3.23 34.88
CA VAL A 41 30.94 -2.15 35.71
C VAL A 41 30.07 -1.90 36.92
N GLY A 42 28.76 -1.76 36.70
CA GLY A 42 27.81 -1.39 37.76
C GLY A 42 27.69 -2.46 38.83
N ILE A 43 27.43 -3.71 38.47
CA ILE A 43 27.17 -4.79 39.43
C ILE A 43 28.46 -5.53 39.81
N GLN A 44 29.22 -6.06 38.84
CA GLN A 44 30.40 -6.89 39.15
C GLN A 44 31.57 -6.05 39.67
N GLN A 45 31.82 -4.88 39.08
CA GLN A 45 32.92 -3.99 39.49
C GLN A 45 32.48 -2.91 40.50
N SER A 46 31.24 -2.96 40.98
CA SER A 46 30.72 -2.03 42.00
C SER A 46 30.89 -0.54 41.63
N GLY A 47 30.77 -0.21 40.34
CA GLY A 47 30.92 1.16 39.81
C GLY A 47 32.36 1.62 39.61
N VAL A 48 33.36 0.76 39.83
CA VAL A 48 34.76 1.08 39.54
C VAL A 48 35.05 0.77 38.07
N GLU A 49 35.34 1.81 37.29
CA GLU A 49 35.48 1.72 35.82
C GLU A 49 36.84 1.16 35.38
N ASP A 50 37.91 1.45 36.12
CA ASP A 50 39.30 1.20 35.72
C ASP A 50 40.23 1.09 36.94
N ALA A 51 41.53 0.85 36.70
CA ALA A 51 42.56 0.79 37.72
C ALA A 51 43.01 2.18 38.23
N VAL A 52 42.22 3.24 38.00
CA VAL A 52 42.55 4.63 38.39
C VAL A 52 41.63 5.07 39.54
N PRO A 53 42.05 4.93 40.82
CA PRO A 53 41.22 5.33 41.95
C PRO A 53 40.90 6.82 41.92
N GLY A 54 39.64 7.21 42.14
CA GLY A 54 39.28 8.62 42.31
C GLY A 54 39.89 9.22 43.59
N SER A 55 40.21 8.39 44.57
CA SER A 55 40.97 8.76 45.76
C SER A 55 41.77 7.56 46.29
N MET A 56 42.97 7.81 46.81
CA MET A 56 43.80 6.78 47.44
C MET A 56 44.55 7.34 48.67
N SER A 57 44.92 6.45 49.59
CA SER A 57 45.72 6.78 50.76
C SER A 57 47.15 7.17 50.38
N SER A 58 47.81 7.95 51.24
CA SER A 58 49.21 8.34 51.03
C SER A 58 50.16 7.13 51.00
N GLU A 59 49.83 6.05 51.72
CA GLU A 59 50.61 4.82 51.69
C GLU A 59 50.52 4.13 50.32
N THR A 60 49.30 3.95 49.81
CA THR A 60 49.07 3.35 48.50
C THR A 60 49.67 4.19 47.38
N PHE A 61 49.53 5.52 47.44
CA PHE A 61 50.09 6.45 46.46
C PHE A 61 51.61 6.33 46.33
N GLU A 62 52.35 6.39 47.45
CA GLU A 62 53.82 6.33 47.40
C GLU A 62 54.34 4.92 47.06
N ARG A 63 53.65 3.86 47.47
CA ARG A 63 53.99 2.48 47.09
C ARG A 63 53.79 2.20 45.60
N ILE A 64 52.77 2.80 44.99
CA ILE A 64 52.55 2.73 43.54
C ILE A 64 53.61 3.57 42.82
N ALA A 65 53.81 4.83 43.24
CA ALA A 65 54.78 5.74 42.64
C ALA A 65 56.21 5.13 42.60
N ALA A 66 56.59 4.40 43.65
CA ALA A 66 57.86 3.67 43.72
C ALA A 66 58.04 2.62 42.61
N GLN A 67 56.95 1.98 42.16
CA GLN A 67 56.96 0.91 41.16
C GLN A 67 56.83 1.43 39.71
N LEU A 68 56.70 2.74 39.51
CA LEU A 68 56.50 3.36 38.20
C LEU A 68 57.80 3.87 37.59
N SER A 69 57.88 3.83 36.26
CA SER A 69 58.93 4.49 35.49
C SER A 69 58.92 6.01 35.76
N GLU A 70 60.01 6.73 35.48
CA GLU A 70 60.04 8.19 35.72
C GLU A 70 58.95 8.94 34.95
N SER A 71 58.59 8.49 33.75
CA SER A 71 57.50 9.08 32.97
C SER A 71 56.13 8.79 33.56
N ASP A 72 55.89 7.56 34.01
CA ASP A 72 54.59 7.15 34.55
C ASP A 72 54.38 7.71 35.97
N GLU A 73 55.46 7.83 36.75
CA GLU A 73 55.42 8.50 38.06
C GLU A 73 55.13 10.00 37.90
N ALA A 74 55.75 10.67 36.92
CA ALA A 74 55.45 12.07 36.64
C ALA A 74 53.97 12.25 36.24
N LEU A 75 53.44 11.33 35.43
CA LEU A 75 52.04 11.32 35.02
C LEU A 75 51.10 11.08 36.22
N LEU A 76 51.45 10.17 37.13
CA LEU A 76 50.71 9.95 38.38
C LEU A 76 50.72 11.18 39.29
N ARG A 77 51.89 11.80 39.50
CA ARG A 77 52.04 12.95 40.39
C ARG A 77 51.42 14.24 39.83
N ASP A 78 51.31 14.38 38.51
CA ASP A 78 50.58 15.48 37.87
C ASP A 78 49.06 15.30 37.96
N ALA A 79 48.59 14.05 37.88
CA ALA A 79 47.17 13.71 37.88
C ALA A 79 46.50 13.76 39.28
N TYR A 80 47.26 13.60 40.37
CA TYR A 80 46.72 13.55 41.73
C TYR A 80 47.20 14.72 42.60
N THR A 81 46.29 15.23 43.43
CA THR A 81 46.59 16.26 44.41
C THR A 81 46.25 15.79 45.82
N GLN A 82 47.12 16.04 46.78
CA GLN A 82 46.86 15.70 48.17
C GLN A 82 45.86 16.69 48.77
N ALA A 83 44.72 16.19 49.22
CA ALA A 83 43.67 16.98 49.86
C ALA A 83 43.93 17.16 51.36
N GLU A 84 43.19 18.09 51.99
CA GLU A 84 43.32 18.41 53.43
C GLU A 84 42.98 17.23 54.36
N ASP A 85 42.25 16.22 53.86
CA ASP A 85 41.92 14.97 54.55
C ASP A 85 43.06 13.93 54.51
N GLY A 86 44.19 14.25 53.86
CA GLY A 86 45.37 13.38 53.73
C GLY A 86 45.27 12.34 52.61
N LEU A 87 44.17 12.34 51.85
CA LEU A 87 43.97 11.47 50.68
C LEU A 87 44.47 12.16 49.41
N TRP A 88 45.02 11.37 48.50
CA TRP A 88 45.34 11.82 47.14
C TRP A 88 44.10 11.70 46.27
N LYS A 89 43.61 12.82 45.73
CA LYS A 89 42.42 12.87 44.88
C LYS A 89 42.82 13.09 43.42
N LEU A 90 42.20 12.32 42.53
CA LEU A 90 42.37 12.46 41.10
C LEU A 90 41.80 13.80 40.63
N GLY A 91 42.57 14.55 39.84
CA GLY A 91 42.13 15.78 39.20
C GLY A 91 41.24 15.55 37.98
N ASP A 92 40.98 16.61 37.22
CA ASP A 92 40.32 16.50 35.91
C ASP A 92 41.36 16.05 34.87
N VAL A 93 41.28 14.79 34.46
CA VAL A 93 42.24 14.15 33.56
C VAL A 93 41.51 13.75 32.28
N ASP A 94 42.10 14.05 31.12
CA ASP A 94 41.51 13.67 29.83
C ASP A 94 41.57 12.15 29.59
N GLY A 95 40.89 11.68 28.55
CA GLY A 95 40.76 10.25 28.29
C GLY A 95 42.09 9.55 27.93
N GLU A 96 43.03 10.27 27.33
CA GLU A 96 44.33 9.71 26.94
C GLU A 96 45.24 9.56 28.16
N ALA A 97 45.32 10.58 29.01
CA ALA A 97 46.08 10.51 30.25
C ALA A 97 45.45 9.52 31.25
N ARG A 98 44.11 9.41 31.30
CA ARG A 98 43.43 8.40 32.13
C ARG A 98 43.71 6.97 31.65
N ALA A 99 43.75 6.72 30.34
CA ALA A 99 44.15 5.42 29.80
C ALA A 99 45.63 5.11 30.07
N GLY A 100 46.49 6.13 30.03
CA GLY A 100 47.89 6.02 30.45
C GLY A 100 48.04 5.65 31.92
N LEU A 101 47.28 6.31 32.81
CA LEU A 101 47.19 5.97 34.23
C LEU A 101 46.69 4.53 34.42
N ASP A 102 45.62 4.13 33.76
CA ASP A 102 45.05 2.78 33.90
C ASP A 102 46.09 1.70 33.58
N ALA A 103 46.81 1.84 32.46
CA ALA A 103 47.86 0.92 32.06
C ALA A 103 49.05 0.91 33.04
N ALA A 104 49.44 2.07 33.56
CA ALA A 104 50.54 2.22 34.51
C ALA A 104 50.19 1.63 35.90
N LEU A 105 48.97 1.86 36.37
CA LEU A 105 48.51 1.53 37.71
C LEU A 105 48.04 0.08 37.85
N SER A 106 47.54 -0.52 36.77
CA SER A 106 46.95 -1.87 36.76
C SER A 106 47.82 -2.94 37.42
N PHE A 107 49.09 -3.06 37.02
CA PHE A 107 49.98 -4.10 37.55
C PHE A 107 50.43 -3.84 39.01
N PRO A 108 50.94 -2.65 39.37
CA PRO A 108 51.30 -2.33 40.76
C PRO A 108 50.15 -2.52 41.74
N LEU A 109 48.93 -2.09 41.39
CA LEU A 109 47.74 -2.26 42.22
C LEU A 109 47.38 -3.74 42.38
N ALA A 110 47.33 -4.50 41.28
CA ALA A 110 46.98 -5.91 41.30
C ALA A 110 47.96 -6.72 42.17
N VAL A 111 49.26 -6.52 41.99
CA VAL A 111 50.30 -7.25 42.74
C VAL A 111 50.35 -6.82 44.20
N GLY A 112 50.15 -5.53 44.50
CA GLY A 112 50.10 -5.04 45.87
C GLY A 112 48.92 -5.62 46.66
N TYR A 113 47.77 -5.77 46.02
CA TYR A 113 46.58 -6.38 46.61
C TYR A 113 46.69 -7.91 46.71
N MET A 114 47.27 -8.55 45.69
CA MET A 114 47.43 -10.00 45.63
C MET A 114 48.88 -10.40 45.28
N PRO A 115 49.78 -10.51 46.27
CA PRO A 115 51.18 -10.86 46.04
C PRO A 115 51.39 -12.21 45.35
N GLN A 116 50.39 -13.09 45.41
CA GLN A 116 50.38 -14.42 44.78
C GLN A 116 50.36 -14.37 43.24
N ILE A 117 50.13 -13.19 42.63
CA ILE A 117 50.22 -12.99 41.18
C ILE A 117 51.64 -13.26 40.66
N ALA A 118 52.66 -12.93 41.46
CA ALA A 118 54.06 -13.22 41.19
C ALA A 118 54.70 -13.93 42.40
N PRO A 119 54.33 -15.19 42.67
CA PRO A 119 54.64 -15.85 43.95
C PRO A 119 56.13 -16.12 44.16
N ASN A 120 56.93 -16.05 43.10
CA ASN A 120 58.38 -16.27 43.12
C ASN A 120 59.18 -14.96 43.21
N VAL A 121 58.50 -13.80 43.25
CA VAL A 121 59.13 -12.48 43.31
C VAL A 121 58.51 -11.69 44.45
N ASP A 122 59.30 -11.38 45.48
CA ASP A 122 58.86 -10.59 46.63
C ASP A 122 58.84 -9.09 46.30
N THR A 123 57.82 -8.68 45.55
CA THR A 123 57.61 -7.27 45.15
C THR A 123 57.33 -6.37 46.34
N ALA A 124 56.57 -6.83 47.33
CA ALA A 124 56.25 -6.05 48.53
C ALA A 124 57.52 -5.76 49.36
N GLY A 125 58.35 -6.78 49.60
CA GLY A 125 59.63 -6.60 50.28
C GLY A 125 60.61 -5.72 49.52
N ALA A 126 60.62 -5.77 48.19
CA ALA A 126 61.44 -4.89 47.36
C ALA A 126 60.99 -3.42 47.43
N VAL A 127 59.68 -3.16 47.43
CA VAL A 127 59.12 -1.81 47.62
C VAL A 127 59.45 -1.27 49.01
N ASP A 128 59.31 -2.09 50.06
CA ASP A 128 59.66 -1.69 51.42
C ASP A 128 61.17 -1.40 51.57
N ALA A 129 62.04 -2.17 50.90
CA ALA A 129 63.48 -1.93 50.86
C ALA A 129 63.84 -0.62 50.13
N TYR A 130 63.16 -0.31 49.02
CA TYR A 130 63.32 0.97 48.33
C TYR A 130 62.88 2.16 49.20
N LEU A 131 61.70 2.06 49.83
CA LEU A 131 61.19 3.10 50.73
C LEU A 131 62.07 3.30 51.97
N ALA A 132 62.74 2.23 52.44
CA ALA A 132 63.73 2.29 53.52
C ALA A 132 65.12 2.81 53.07
N GLY A 133 65.31 3.07 51.76
CA GLY A 133 66.55 3.58 51.18
C GLY A 133 67.66 2.54 51.02
N THR A 134 67.34 1.25 51.08
CA THR A 134 68.31 0.15 50.97
C THR A 134 68.40 -0.47 49.56
N LEU A 135 67.51 -0.06 48.64
CA LEU A 135 67.46 -0.49 47.24
C LEU A 135 67.36 0.74 46.32
N SER A 136 68.03 0.74 45.16
CA SER A 136 67.89 1.82 44.18
C SER A 136 66.61 1.66 43.34
N LYS A 137 66.14 2.76 42.71
CA LYS A 137 64.92 2.72 41.87
C LYS A 137 65.10 1.82 40.64
N GLU A 138 66.28 1.82 40.03
CA GLU A 138 66.60 0.95 38.88
C GLU A 138 66.53 -0.53 39.26
N GLU A 139 67.03 -0.90 40.46
CA GLU A 139 66.95 -2.26 40.97
C GLU A 139 65.51 -2.67 41.30
N LEU A 140 64.69 -1.76 41.84
CA LEU A 140 63.27 -2.01 42.10
C LEU A 140 62.49 -2.26 40.80
N LEU A 141 62.66 -1.40 39.80
CA LEU A 141 61.98 -1.55 38.51
C LEU A 141 62.37 -2.85 37.81
N GLY A 142 63.64 -3.28 37.90
CA GLY A 142 64.07 -4.57 37.39
C GLY A 142 63.37 -5.76 38.08
N ILE A 143 63.10 -5.68 39.39
CA ILE A 143 62.34 -6.69 40.14
C ILE A 143 60.86 -6.66 39.74
N VAL A 144 60.26 -5.48 39.56
CA VAL A 144 58.87 -5.31 39.12
C VAL A 144 58.67 -5.85 37.71
N ASP A 145 59.60 -5.58 36.78
CA ASP A 145 59.57 -6.12 35.43
C ASP A 145 59.71 -7.65 35.43
N GLN A 146 60.61 -8.20 36.27
CA GLN A 146 60.74 -9.64 36.45
C GLN A 146 59.44 -10.27 37.00
N ALA A 147 58.77 -9.59 37.94
CA ALA A 147 57.46 -10.02 38.44
C ALA A 147 56.40 -10.00 37.34
N LYS A 148 56.38 -8.95 36.51
CA LYS A 148 55.46 -8.79 35.38
C LYS A 148 55.66 -9.87 34.33
N GLU A 149 56.90 -10.16 33.96
CA GLU A 149 57.24 -11.25 33.04
C GLU A 149 56.89 -12.63 33.63
N SER A 150 57.18 -12.87 34.91
CA SER A 150 56.83 -14.13 35.58
C SER A 150 55.33 -14.35 35.64
N ALA A 151 54.55 -13.31 35.94
CA ALA A 151 53.10 -13.38 35.98
C ALA A 151 52.52 -13.59 34.57
N ARG A 152 53.09 -12.93 33.55
CA ARG A 152 52.71 -13.13 32.15
C ARG A 152 53.04 -14.53 31.64
N ALA A 153 54.17 -15.11 32.05
CA ALA A 153 54.55 -16.48 31.68
C ALA A 153 53.59 -17.55 32.24
N ASN A 154 52.99 -17.30 33.41
CA ASN A 154 52.04 -18.22 34.03
C ASN A 154 50.66 -18.22 33.36
N SER A 155 50.29 -17.14 32.65
CA SER A 155 48.98 -17.00 31.98
C SER A 155 49.08 -16.10 30.75
N PRO A 156 49.77 -16.52 29.67
CA PRO A 156 50.12 -15.65 28.55
C PRO A 156 48.91 -15.12 27.77
N ASP A 157 47.84 -15.90 27.66
CA ASP A 157 46.66 -15.55 26.86
C ASP A 157 45.62 -14.69 27.63
N SER A 158 45.73 -14.61 28.96
CA SER A 158 44.76 -13.91 29.83
C SER A 158 45.39 -12.93 30.81
N PHE A 159 46.71 -12.71 30.75
CA PHE A 159 47.47 -11.89 31.69
C PHE A 159 46.85 -10.49 31.87
N GLU A 160 46.65 -9.74 30.79
CA GLU A 160 46.13 -8.36 30.86
C GLU A 160 44.72 -8.31 31.47
N ALA A 161 43.81 -9.20 31.06
CA ALA A 161 42.44 -9.24 31.58
C ALA A 161 42.39 -9.64 33.06
N PHE A 162 43.25 -10.59 33.47
CA PHE A 162 43.40 -11.00 34.86
C PHE A 162 43.94 -9.85 35.73
N ILE A 163 44.98 -9.15 35.27
CA ILE A 163 45.54 -8.00 35.98
C ILE A 163 44.51 -6.87 36.08
N ALA A 164 43.79 -6.55 35.01
CA ALA A 164 42.72 -5.55 35.01
C ALA A 164 41.65 -5.90 36.07
N GLN A 165 41.18 -7.15 36.12
CA GLN A 165 40.19 -7.57 37.10
C GLN A 165 40.69 -7.46 38.56
N GLN A 166 41.94 -7.86 38.81
CA GLN A 166 42.52 -7.78 40.16
C GLN A 166 42.84 -6.36 40.60
N SER A 167 43.24 -5.50 39.67
CA SER A 167 43.48 -4.09 39.94
C SER A 167 42.19 -3.38 40.37
N ILE A 168 41.04 -3.72 39.78
CA ILE A 168 39.74 -3.20 40.18
C ILE A 168 39.37 -3.64 41.61
N GLU A 169 39.62 -4.90 41.97
CA GLU A 169 39.44 -5.36 43.36
C GLU A 169 40.36 -4.64 44.34
N ALA A 170 41.59 -4.32 43.92
CA ALA A 170 42.52 -3.50 44.70
C ALA A 170 41.96 -2.08 44.93
N VAL A 171 41.41 -1.43 43.89
CA VAL A 171 40.78 -0.11 44.02
C VAL A 171 39.58 -0.15 44.98
N LYS A 172 38.75 -1.20 44.90
CA LYS A 172 37.63 -1.38 45.85
C LYS A 172 38.11 -1.52 47.29
N ALA A 173 39.20 -2.27 47.52
CA ALA A 173 39.81 -2.42 48.83
C ALA A 173 40.36 -1.07 49.34
N GLU A 174 40.99 -0.30 48.45
CA GLU A 174 41.50 1.04 48.76
C GLU A 174 40.39 2.02 49.13
N TYR A 175 39.26 2.02 48.41
CA TYR A 175 38.10 2.84 48.76
C TYR A 175 37.56 2.51 50.16
N ARG A 176 37.49 1.21 50.51
CA ARG A 176 37.11 0.79 51.87
C ARG A 176 38.12 1.28 52.91
N ALA A 177 39.42 1.23 52.60
CA ALA A 177 40.48 1.73 53.49
C ALA A 177 40.43 3.26 53.67
N CYS A 178 40.05 3.99 52.62
CA CYS A 178 39.86 5.45 52.64
C CYS A 178 38.53 5.89 53.27
N GLY A 179 37.66 4.96 53.70
CA GLY A 179 36.35 5.27 54.26
C GLY A 179 35.29 5.71 53.23
N ILE A 180 35.54 5.46 51.94
CA ILE A 180 34.61 5.73 50.85
C ILE A 180 33.62 4.56 50.74
N ASP A 181 32.32 4.85 50.79
CA ASP A 181 31.30 3.82 50.61
C ASP A 181 31.24 3.39 49.14
N VAL A 182 31.69 2.15 48.89
CA VAL A 182 31.65 1.53 47.55
C VAL A 182 30.20 1.43 47.05
N PHE A 183 29.21 1.37 47.93
CA PHE A 183 27.81 1.38 47.54
C PHE A 183 27.39 2.71 46.89
N ASP A 184 27.86 3.85 47.39
CA ASP A 184 27.54 5.16 46.82
C ASP A 184 28.20 5.34 45.44
N VAL A 185 29.43 4.83 45.27
CA VAL A 185 30.13 4.79 43.97
C VAL A 185 29.34 3.93 42.98
N GLN A 186 28.94 2.73 43.39
CA GLN A 186 28.11 1.82 42.60
C GLN A 186 26.78 2.47 42.19
N LEU A 187 26.05 3.05 43.16
CA LEU A 187 24.75 3.66 42.91
C LEU A 187 24.85 4.87 41.99
N GLY A 188 25.87 5.71 42.16
CA GLY A 188 26.14 6.85 41.29
C GLY A 188 26.38 6.43 39.84
N TYR A 189 27.19 5.39 39.62
CA TYR A 189 27.44 4.83 38.29
C TYR A 189 26.16 4.24 37.68
N LEU A 190 25.41 3.42 38.43
CA LEU A 190 24.16 2.81 37.97
C LEU A 190 23.11 3.85 37.59
N ILE A 191 22.95 4.93 38.38
CA ILE A 191 22.03 6.03 38.06
C ILE A 191 22.46 6.74 36.78
N ARG A 192 23.77 7.00 36.60
CA ARG A 192 24.30 7.67 35.41
C ARG A 192 24.04 6.87 34.14
N ILE A 193 24.43 5.59 34.11
CA ILE A 193 24.21 4.72 32.94
C ILE A 193 22.72 4.44 32.73
N GLY A 194 21.96 4.22 33.81
CA GLY A 194 20.51 4.05 33.75
C GLY A 194 19.80 5.27 33.15
N LEU A 195 20.23 6.49 33.51
CA LEU A 195 19.71 7.73 32.93
C LEU A 195 20.05 7.83 31.44
N PHE A 196 21.28 7.50 31.02
CA PHE A 196 21.63 7.47 29.60
C PHE A 196 20.79 6.47 28.81
N MET A 197 20.52 5.29 29.38
CA MET A 197 19.65 4.29 28.77
C MET A 197 18.19 4.80 28.65
N LEU A 198 17.67 5.49 29.68
CA LEU A 198 16.34 6.12 29.63
C LEU A 198 16.27 7.26 28.60
N LEU A 199 17.31 8.08 28.48
CA LEU A 199 17.37 9.15 27.48
C LEU A 199 17.46 8.58 26.06
N ALA A 200 18.25 7.51 25.85
CA ALA A 200 18.35 6.83 24.57
C ALA A 200 17.02 6.19 24.15
N THR A 201 16.32 5.51 25.07
CA THR A 201 14.99 4.96 24.81
C THR A 201 13.95 6.04 24.52
N LEU A 202 13.97 7.17 25.24
CA LEU A 202 13.07 8.30 24.97
C LEU A 202 13.35 8.91 23.59
N LEU A 203 14.62 9.07 23.21
CA LEU A 203 15.00 9.54 21.88
C LEU A 203 14.53 8.57 20.79
N ALA A 204 14.74 7.26 20.98
CA ALA A 204 14.27 6.22 20.07
C ALA A 204 12.75 6.29 19.88
N LEU A 205 11.99 6.49 20.96
CA LEU A 205 10.53 6.62 20.92
C LEU A 205 10.09 7.86 20.12
N ILE A 206 10.70 9.02 20.37
CA ILE A 206 10.38 10.26 19.65
C ILE A 206 10.68 10.09 18.16
N VAL A 207 11.86 9.58 17.82
CA VAL A 207 12.27 9.30 16.43
C VAL A 207 11.31 8.32 15.77
N HIS A 208 10.93 7.25 16.47
CA HIS A 208 9.98 6.25 15.98
C HIS A 208 8.60 6.86 15.66
N CYS A 209 8.08 7.70 16.56
CA CYS A 209 6.80 8.40 16.37
C CYS A 209 6.84 9.35 15.17
N VAL A 210 7.87 10.19 15.06
CA VAL A 210 8.03 11.15 13.96
C VAL A 210 8.16 10.43 12.63
N MET A 211 8.98 9.39 12.58
CA MET A 211 9.19 8.59 11.40
C MET A 211 7.93 7.83 10.97
N ASN A 212 7.21 7.19 11.91
CA ASN A 212 5.97 6.50 11.60
C ASN A 212 4.91 7.46 11.08
N PHE A 213 4.81 8.66 11.66
CA PHE A 213 3.95 9.72 11.14
C PHE A 213 4.35 10.13 9.71
N ALA A 214 5.64 10.34 9.44
CA ALA A 214 6.15 10.69 8.12
C ALA A 214 5.89 9.58 7.08
N ALA A 215 6.08 8.32 7.45
CA ALA A 215 5.81 7.15 6.61
C ALA A 215 4.32 7.03 6.27
N CYS A 216 3.44 7.11 7.28
CA CYS A 216 1.98 7.13 7.08
C CYS A 216 1.56 8.28 6.16
N ARG A 217 2.07 9.49 6.41
CA ARG A 217 1.74 10.67 5.59
C ARG A 217 2.19 10.51 4.14
N THR A 218 3.37 9.94 3.92
CA THR A 218 3.93 9.71 2.58
C THR A 218 3.14 8.63 1.83
N ALA A 219 2.90 7.47 2.46
CA ALA A 219 2.12 6.39 1.87
C ALA A 219 0.69 6.82 1.51
N THR A 220 0.01 7.57 2.39
CA THR A 220 -1.33 8.09 2.11
C THR A 220 -1.33 9.14 1.00
N LYS A 221 -0.28 9.98 0.88
CA LYS A 221 -0.14 10.90 -0.26
C LYS A 221 0.00 10.14 -1.58
N ILE A 222 0.86 9.12 -1.63
CA ILE A 222 1.00 8.24 -2.80
C ILE A 222 -0.34 7.61 -3.18
N GLY A 223 -1.06 7.05 -2.19
CA GLY A 223 -2.37 6.44 -2.43
C GLY A 223 -3.41 7.44 -2.95
N ARG A 224 -3.42 8.67 -2.41
CA ARG A 224 -4.28 9.76 -2.90
C ARG A 224 -3.94 10.14 -4.33
N ASP A 225 -2.66 10.40 -4.62
CA ASP A 225 -2.22 10.91 -5.92
C ASP A 225 -2.43 9.86 -7.03
N LEU A 226 -2.17 8.58 -6.75
CA LEU A 226 -2.51 7.47 -7.65
C LEU A 226 -4.02 7.38 -7.89
N ARG A 227 -4.84 7.53 -6.84
CA ARG A 227 -6.30 7.45 -6.96
C ARG A 227 -6.85 8.62 -7.77
N THR A 228 -6.36 9.83 -7.54
CA THR A 228 -6.72 11.00 -8.33
C THR A 228 -6.35 10.81 -9.80
N ARG A 229 -5.11 10.40 -10.10
CA ARG A 229 -4.66 10.17 -11.48
C ARG A 229 -5.48 9.08 -12.18
N LEU A 230 -5.73 7.96 -11.52
CA LEU A 230 -6.53 6.87 -12.08
C LEU A 230 -7.98 7.32 -12.31
N PHE A 231 -8.60 8.00 -11.33
CA PHE A 231 -9.98 8.46 -11.45
C PHE A 231 -10.16 9.49 -12.56
N THR A 232 -9.29 10.51 -12.61
CA THR A 232 -9.28 11.50 -13.71
C THR A 232 -9.12 10.82 -15.06
N LYS A 233 -8.27 9.78 -15.13
CA LYS A 233 -8.05 9.05 -16.38
C LYS A 233 -9.26 8.22 -16.81
N VAL A 234 -9.90 7.54 -15.87
CA VAL A 234 -11.12 6.74 -16.14
C VAL A 234 -12.28 7.62 -16.60
N ILE A 235 -12.43 8.84 -16.06
CA ILE A 235 -13.48 9.77 -16.54
C ILE A 235 -13.21 10.25 -17.98
N SER A 236 -11.94 10.27 -18.42
CA SER A 236 -11.60 10.64 -19.80
C SER A 236 -11.75 9.52 -20.82
N PHE A 237 -12.13 8.31 -20.41
CA PHE A 237 -12.29 7.17 -21.30
C PHE A 237 -13.62 7.20 -22.06
N SER A 238 -13.60 6.67 -23.27
CA SER A 238 -14.80 6.36 -24.03
C SER A 238 -15.34 4.97 -23.66
N ASP A 239 -16.47 4.59 -24.24
CA ASP A 239 -17.02 3.23 -24.13
C ASP A 239 -16.00 2.16 -24.57
N ALA A 240 -15.08 2.48 -25.48
CA ALA A 240 -14.07 1.54 -25.96
C ALA A 240 -13.12 1.09 -24.84
N GLU A 241 -12.55 2.03 -24.08
CA GLU A 241 -11.65 1.67 -22.98
C GLU A 241 -12.42 1.06 -21.80
N ILE A 242 -13.65 1.53 -21.52
CA ILE A 242 -14.49 0.96 -20.47
C ILE A 242 -14.80 -0.51 -20.78
N ASN A 243 -15.09 -0.85 -22.04
CA ASN A 243 -15.31 -2.24 -22.46
C ASN A 243 -14.02 -3.07 -22.42
N ARG A 244 -12.88 -2.51 -22.84
CA ARG A 244 -11.58 -3.19 -22.80
C ARG A 244 -11.17 -3.55 -21.37
N PHE A 245 -11.30 -2.62 -20.42
CA PHE A 245 -10.91 -2.89 -19.03
C PHE A 245 -12.02 -3.55 -18.21
N SER A 246 -13.29 -3.33 -18.55
CA SER A 246 -14.49 -3.51 -17.72
C SER A 246 -14.57 -2.56 -16.51
N ALA A 247 -15.78 -2.05 -16.24
CA ALA A 247 -16.03 -1.20 -15.07
C ALA A 247 -15.62 -1.88 -13.75
N ALA A 248 -15.90 -3.18 -13.59
CA ALA A 248 -15.54 -3.94 -12.40
C ALA A 248 -14.01 -3.97 -12.14
N SER A 249 -13.22 -4.18 -13.20
CA SER A 249 -11.76 -4.13 -13.12
C SER A 249 -11.27 -2.74 -12.72
N LEU A 250 -11.81 -1.68 -13.34
CA LEU A 250 -11.45 -0.29 -13.03
C LEU A 250 -11.74 0.06 -11.57
N ILE A 251 -12.86 -0.41 -11.01
CA ILE A 251 -13.19 -0.25 -9.59
C ILE A 251 -12.15 -0.94 -8.71
N THR A 252 -11.80 -2.21 -8.99
CA THR A 252 -10.80 -2.94 -8.19
C THR A 252 -9.40 -2.32 -8.29
N ARG A 253 -9.02 -1.81 -9.47
CA ARG A 253 -7.76 -1.08 -9.67
C ARG A 253 -7.74 0.25 -8.90
N GLY A 254 -8.86 0.98 -8.86
CA GLY A 254 -8.99 2.25 -8.12
C GLY A 254 -9.11 2.12 -6.59
N THR A 255 -9.37 0.91 -6.10
CA THR A 255 -9.60 0.63 -4.67
C THR A 255 -8.52 -0.30 -4.10
N ASN A 256 -8.66 -1.61 -4.31
CA ASN A 256 -7.83 -2.65 -3.72
C ASN A 256 -6.37 -2.56 -4.17
N ASP A 257 -6.10 -2.34 -5.46
CA ASP A 257 -4.72 -2.29 -5.96
C ASP A 257 -3.95 -1.10 -5.41
N ILE A 258 -4.58 0.08 -5.39
CA ILE A 258 -3.99 1.27 -4.77
C ILE A 258 -3.75 1.05 -3.28
N GLN A 259 -4.66 0.38 -2.57
CA GLN A 259 -4.47 0.04 -1.16
C GLN A 259 -3.28 -0.90 -0.94
N LEU A 260 -3.10 -1.92 -1.79
CA LEU A 260 -1.95 -2.82 -1.74
C LEU A 260 -0.64 -2.07 -1.98
N ILE A 261 -0.60 -1.16 -2.97
CA ILE A 261 0.57 -0.32 -3.25
C ILE A 261 0.86 0.59 -2.06
N GLN A 262 -0.17 1.24 -1.49
CA GLN A 262 -0.06 2.10 -0.32
C GLN A 262 0.48 1.35 0.91
N GLN A 263 -0.05 0.16 1.20
CA GLN A 263 0.41 -0.67 2.31
C GLN A 263 1.87 -1.10 2.13
N LEU A 264 2.27 -1.48 0.92
CA LEU A 264 3.67 -1.81 0.66
C LEU A 264 4.58 -0.59 0.84
N CYS A 265 4.20 0.59 0.36
CA CYS A 265 4.98 1.82 0.56
C CYS A 265 5.17 2.11 2.06
N LEU A 266 4.09 1.96 2.84
CA LEU A 266 4.14 2.12 4.29
C LEU A 266 5.08 1.09 4.94
N MET A 267 4.97 -0.19 4.57
CA MET A 267 5.83 -1.24 5.11
C MET A 267 7.30 -1.07 4.70
N PHE A 268 7.54 -0.60 3.47
CA PHE A 268 8.87 -0.29 2.98
C PHE A 268 9.54 0.75 3.89
N GLN A 269 8.82 1.83 4.17
CA GLN A 269 9.27 2.93 5.03
C GLN A 269 9.23 2.61 6.54
N ARG A 270 8.72 1.45 6.98
CA ARG A 270 8.64 1.07 8.40
C ARG A 270 9.56 -0.09 8.78
N LEU A 271 9.51 -1.17 8.01
CA LEU A 271 10.25 -2.40 8.34
C LEU A 271 11.37 -2.67 7.34
N MET A 272 11.13 -2.44 6.03
CA MET A 272 12.07 -2.89 5.00
C MET A 272 13.38 -2.12 5.01
N VAL A 273 13.34 -0.81 5.28
CA VAL A 273 14.55 0.00 5.46
C VAL A 273 15.17 -0.25 6.83
N TYR A 274 14.35 -0.44 7.87
CA TYR A 274 14.83 -0.55 9.24
C TYR A 274 15.62 -1.83 9.52
N SER A 275 15.08 -2.98 9.11
CA SER A 275 15.66 -4.29 9.43
C SER A 275 17.12 -4.44 8.93
N PRO A 276 17.46 -4.09 7.67
CA PRO A 276 18.84 -4.10 7.21
C PRO A 276 19.77 -3.18 8.02
N ILE A 277 19.29 -1.99 8.41
CA ILE A 277 20.08 -1.04 9.20
C ILE A 277 20.39 -1.65 10.58
N LEU A 278 19.39 -2.25 11.24
CA LEU A 278 19.58 -2.96 12.50
C LEU A 278 20.49 -4.18 12.36
N ALA A 279 20.33 -4.99 11.31
CA ALA A 279 21.17 -6.16 11.08
C ALA A 279 22.64 -5.77 10.89
N ILE A 280 22.90 -4.77 10.04
CA ILE A 280 24.26 -4.26 9.80
C ILE A 280 24.83 -3.65 11.07
N GLY A 281 24.06 -2.81 11.76
CA GLY A 281 24.52 -2.18 13.00
C GLY A 281 24.80 -3.20 14.11
N GLY A 282 23.96 -4.24 14.25
CA GLY A 282 24.20 -5.34 15.20
C GLY A 282 25.46 -6.13 14.87
N ILE A 283 25.71 -6.41 13.59
CA ILE A 283 26.96 -7.06 13.15
C ILE A 283 28.18 -6.19 13.49
N ILE A 284 28.07 -4.87 13.29
CA ILE A 284 29.15 -3.92 13.64
C ILE A 284 29.40 -3.92 15.15
N MET A 285 28.36 -3.87 15.98
CA MET A 285 28.52 -3.90 17.45
C MET A 285 29.18 -5.19 17.91
N ILE A 286 28.79 -6.35 17.37
CA ILE A 286 29.39 -7.64 17.73
C ILE A 286 30.84 -7.74 17.29
N ALA A 287 31.19 -7.18 16.13
CA ALA A 287 32.57 -7.19 15.65
C ALA A 287 33.53 -6.43 16.59
N GLN A 288 33.01 -5.54 17.43
CA GLN A 288 33.79 -4.81 18.44
C GLN A 288 34.02 -5.63 19.73
N THR A 289 33.23 -6.68 20.00
CA THR A 289 33.24 -7.46 21.27
C THR A 289 34.13 -8.72 21.24
N ASN A 290 35.20 -8.74 20.43
CA ASN A 290 36.12 -9.89 20.24
C ASN A 290 35.49 -11.09 19.47
N VAL A 291 36.08 -11.41 18.31
CA VAL A 291 35.37 -11.95 17.13
C VAL A 291 35.10 -13.47 17.14
N SER A 292 35.45 -14.20 18.21
CA SER A 292 35.47 -15.68 18.22
C SER A 292 34.10 -16.38 18.18
N MET A 293 33.00 -15.72 18.55
CA MET A 293 31.65 -16.31 18.59
C MET A 293 30.71 -15.93 17.42
N SER A 294 31.16 -15.09 16.49
CA SER A 294 30.32 -14.56 15.40
C SER A 294 29.75 -15.64 14.46
N TRP A 295 30.41 -16.81 14.36
CA TRP A 295 29.97 -17.92 13.52
C TRP A 295 28.61 -18.49 13.96
N ILE A 296 28.25 -18.37 15.24
CA ILE A 296 26.97 -18.85 15.79
C ILE A 296 25.80 -18.09 15.14
N ILE A 297 25.98 -16.79 14.88
CA ILE A 297 25.00 -15.93 14.23
C ILE A 297 24.85 -16.32 12.76
N GLY A 298 25.96 -16.58 12.07
CA GLY A 298 25.94 -17.09 10.70
C GLY A 298 25.15 -18.40 10.60
N LEU A 299 25.40 -19.34 11.51
CA LEU A 299 24.65 -20.60 11.60
C LEU A 299 23.14 -20.34 11.86
N ALA A 300 22.81 -19.42 12.77
CA ALA A 300 21.42 -19.05 13.06
C ALA A 300 20.70 -18.50 11.83
N ILE A 301 21.34 -17.58 11.10
CA ILE A 301 20.78 -16.99 9.87
C ILE A 301 20.53 -18.07 8.82
N VAL A 302 21.52 -18.94 8.58
CA VAL A 302 21.37 -20.06 7.62
C VAL A 302 20.19 -20.94 7.99
N LEU A 303 20.05 -21.28 9.27
CA LEU A 303 18.99 -22.15 9.74
C LEU A 303 17.60 -21.48 9.63
N VAL A 304 17.50 -20.19 9.95
CA VAL A 304 16.28 -19.39 9.72
C VAL A 304 15.90 -19.34 8.24
N VAL A 305 16.87 -19.12 7.34
CA VAL A 305 16.64 -19.10 5.89
C VAL A 305 16.16 -20.46 5.38
N ILE A 306 16.76 -21.56 5.85
CA ILE A 306 16.35 -22.92 5.47
C ILE A 306 14.93 -23.20 5.94
N VAL A 307 14.62 -22.99 7.23
CA VAL A 307 13.30 -23.26 7.78
C VAL A 307 12.24 -22.39 7.10
N SER A 308 12.50 -21.09 6.94
CA SER A 308 11.59 -20.18 6.26
C SER A 308 11.40 -20.55 4.79
N GLY A 309 12.49 -20.91 4.11
CA GLY A 309 12.48 -21.31 2.70
C GLY A 309 11.68 -22.57 2.45
N ILE A 310 11.86 -23.61 3.29
CA ILE A 310 11.07 -24.85 3.23
C ILE A 310 9.59 -24.55 3.45
N LEU A 311 9.26 -23.77 4.49
CA LEU A 311 7.88 -23.44 4.81
C LEU A 311 7.22 -22.65 3.67
N MET A 312 7.95 -21.71 3.09
CA MET A 312 7.48 -20.90 1.96
C MET A 312 7.30 -21.74 0.70
N ALA A 313 8.22 -22.66 0.40
CA ALA A 313 8.11 -23.56 -0.74
C ALA A 313 6.88 -24.46 -0.66
N ILE A 314 6.51 -24.92 0.55
CA ILE A 314 5.32 -25.75 0.79
C ILE A 314 4.03 -24.92 0.72
N THR A 315 4.03 -23.71 1.28
CA THR A 315 2.81 -22.90 1.43
C THR A 315 2.48 -22.04 0.20
N MET A 316 3.47 -21.50 -0.52
CA MET A 316 3.24 -20.60 -1.67
C MET A 316 2.36 -21.19 -2.78
N PRO A 317 2.54 -22.47 -3.19
CA PRO A 317 1.64 -23.10 -4.16
C PRO A 317 0.19 -23.16 -3.66
N LYS A 318 -0.02 -23.46 -2.37
CA LYS A 318 -1.34 -23.52 -1.75
C LYS A 318 -1.97 -22.14 -1.61
N PHE A 319 -1.20 -21.11 -1.31
CA PHE A 319 -1.67 -19.72 -1.34
C PHE A 319 -2.17 -19.30 -2.73
N LYS A 320 -1.53 -19.75 -3.82
CA LYS A 320 -2.00 -19.49 -5.18
C LYS A 320 -3.33 -20.21 -5.46
N ILE A 321 -3.43 -21.49 -5.10
CA ILE A 321 -4.68 -22.27 -5.27
C ILE A 321 -5.82 -21.69 -4.42
N MET A 322 -5.52 -21.24 -3.20
CA MET A 322 -6.50 -20.63 -2.30
C MET A 322 -7.25 -19.47 -2.97
N GLN A 323 -6.56 -18.63 -3.75
CA GLN A 323 -7.21 -17.54 -4.49
C GLN A 323 -8.25 -18.07 -5.50
N THR A 324 -7.89 -19.08 -6.29
CA THR A 324 -8.82 -19.68 -7.26
C THR A 324 -10.03 -20.35 -6.59
N LEU A 325 -9.86 -20.90 -5.39
CA LEU A 325 -10.95 -21.49 -4.61
C LEU A 325 -11.89 -20.41 -4.03
N ILE A 326 -11.33 -19.30 -3.55
CA ILE A 326 -12.11 -18.12 -3.13
C ILE A 326 -12.95 -17.61 -4.30
N ASP A 327 -12.35 -17.49 -5.48
CA ASP A 327 -13.04 -17.04 -6.69
C ASP A 327 -14.19 -18.00 -7.07
N LYS A 328 -13.98 -19.32 -6.96
CA LYS A 328 -15.02 -20.34 -7.20
C LYS A 328 -16.18 -20.24 -6.21
N VAL A 329 -15.90 -20.08 -4.91
CA VAL A 329 -16.94 -19.89 -3.88
C VAL A 329 -17.75 -18.62 -4.15
N ASN A 330 -17.06 -17.51 -4.46
CA ASN A 330 -17.71 -16.25 -4.79
C ASN A 330 -18.56 -16.33 -6.07
N LEU A 331 -18.12 -17.09 -7.07
CA LEU A 331 -18.87 -17.32 -8.30
C LEU A 331 -20.18 -18.05 -8.01
N ILE A 332 -20.12 -19.19 -7.31
CA ILE A 332 -21.30 -19.99 -6.96
C ILE A 332 -22.28 -19.16 -6.11
N ALA A 333 -21.78 -18.43 -5.12
CA ALA A 333 -22.62 -17.55 -4.30
C ALA A 333 -23.35 -16.49 -5.14
N ARG A 334 -22.64 -15.87 -6.09
CA ARG A 334 -23.23 -14.86 -6.98
C ARG A 334 -24.27 -15.44 -7.92
N GLU A 335 -24.01 -16.62 -8.50
CA GLU A 335 -24.97 -17.35 -9.34
C GLU A 335 -26.23 -17.71 -8.54
N MET A 336 -26.09 -18.21 -7.31
CA MET A 336 -27.23 -18.53 -6.43
C MET A 336 -28.05 -17.30 -6.07
N LEU A 337 -27.40 -16.17 -5.74
CA LEU A 337 -28.10 -14.93 -5.37
C LEU A 337 -28.83 -14.31 -6.58
N THR A 338 -28.17 -14.25 -7.74
CA THR A 338 -28.74 -13.68 -8.96
C THR A 338 -29.85 -14.58 -9.52
N GLY A 339 -29.65 -15.90 -9.45
CA GLY A 339 -30.57 -16.92 -9.94
C GLY A 339 -31.59 -17.39 -8.90
N MET A 340 -31.75 -16.72 -7.75
CA MET A 340 -32.52 -17.25 -6.63
C MET A 340 -33.97 -17.61 -7.01
N SER A 341 -34.61 -16.78 -7.84
CA SER A 341 -35.96 -17.05 -8.36
C SER A 341 -36.00 -18.31 -9.23
N VAL A 342 -34.97 -18.55 -10.06
CA VAL A 342 -34.83 -19.73 -10.92
C VAL A 342 -34.58 -20.97 -10.06
N VAL A 343 -33.65 -20.90 -9.11
CA VAL A 343 -33.33 -22.00 -8.19
C VAL A 343 -34.58 -22.43 -7.41
N ARG A 344 -35.39 -21.47 -6.95
CA ARG A 344 -36.68 -21.74 -6.27
C ARG A 344 -37.73 -22.31 -7.21
N ALA A 345 -37.87 -21.75 -8.42
CA ALA A 345 -38.84 -22.22 -9.41
C ALA A 345 -38.59 -23.68 -9.82
N PHE A 346 -37.33 -24.09 -9.89
CA PHE A 346 -36.93 -25.47 -10.21
C PHE A 346 -36.71 -26.37 -8.98
N ASN A 347 -36.96 -25.87 -7.76
CA ASN A 347 -36.75 -26.59 -6.50
C ASN A 347 -35.33 -27.21 -6.36
N ARG A 348 -34.29 -26.44 -6.75
CA ARG A 348 -32.88 -26.87 -6.81
C ARG A 348 -32.01 -26.37 -5.65
N GLN A 349 -32.61 -25.90 -4.56
CA GLN A 349 -31.90 -25.32 -3.42
C GLN A 349 -30.85 -26.28 -2.84
N THR A 350 -31.24 -27.52 -2.53
CA THR A 350 -30.32 -28.53 -1.95
C THR A 350 -29.18 -28.91 -2.90
N TYR A 351 -29.42 -28.86 -4.21
CA TYR A 351 -28.37 -29.08 -5.21
C TYR A 351 -27.34 -27.95 -5.18
N GLU A 352 -27.80 -26.70 -5.14
CA GLU A 352 -26.92 -25.53 -5.04
C GLU A 352 -26.19 -25.45 -3.69
N GLU A 353 -26.85 -25.82 -2.59
CA GLU A 353 -26.22 -25.96 -1.27
C GLU A 353 -25.07 -26.96 -1.31
N HIS A 354 -25.28 -28.15 -1.89
CA HIS A 354 -24.21 -29.14 -2.05
C HIS A 354 -23.07 -28.61 -2.94
N ARG A 355 -23.39 -27.94 -4.05
CA ARG A 355 -22.41 -27.35 -4.96
C ARG A 355 -21.56 -26.29 -4.25
N PHE A 356 -22.18 -25.48 -3.39
CA PHE A 356 -21.50 -24.49 -2.57
C PHE A 356 -20.63 -25.15 -1.50
N ASP A 357 -21.16 -26.14 -0.78
CA ASP A 357 -20.44 -26.87 0.27
C ASP A 357 -19.18 -27.56 -0.26
N GLU A 358 -19.23 -28.17 -1.45
CA GLU A 358 -18.04 -28.76 -2.09
C GLU A 358 -16.93 -27.73 -2.33
N ALA A 359 -17.29 -26.56 -2.85
CA ALA A 359 -16.34 -25.47 -3.07
C ALA A 359 -15.80 -24.91 -1.74
N ASN A 360 -16.66 -24.79 -0.73
CA ASN A 360 -16.31 -24.30 0.60
C ASN A 360 -15.38 -25.26 1.34
N ILE A 361 -15.63 -26.58 1.28
CA ILE A 361 -14.78 -27.61 1.88
C ILE A 361 -13.40 -27.64 1.23
N ALA A 362 -13.33 -27.49 -0.10
CA ALA A 362 -12.05 -27.41 -0.81
C ALA A 362 -11.23 -26.18 -0.35
N LEU A 363 -11.89 -25.02 -0.19
CA LEU A 363 -11.28 -23.81 0.34
C LEU A 363 -10.81 -24.02 1.79
N LEU A 364 -11.69 -24.55 2.65
CA LEU A 364 -11.40 -24.85 4.06
C LEU A 364 -10.17 -25.74 4.21
N GLY A 365 -10.09 -26.84 3.45
CA GLY A 365 -8.97 -27.77 3.51
C GLY A 365 -7.64 -27.11 3.14
N THR A 366 -7.64 -26.29 2.08
CA THR A 366 -6.45 -25.53 1.64
C THR A 366 -6.04 -24.47 2.65
N GLN A 367 -7.01 -23.77 3.25
CA GLN A 367 -6.78 -22.73 4.24
C GLN A 367 -6.27 -23.31 5.56
N LEU A 368 -6.85 -24.42 6.03
CA LEU A 368 -6.37 -25.14 7.22
C LEU A 368 -4.94 -25.65 7.05
N PHE A 369 -4.61 -26.25 5.89
CA PHE A 369 -3.24 -26.67 5.61
C PHE A 369 -2.26 -25.49 5.67
N THR A 370 -2.59 -24.40 4.98
CA THR A 370 -1.73 -23.22 4.89
C THR A 370 -1.56 -22.53 6.24
N ASN A 371 -2.64 -22.35 6.99
CA ASN A 371 -2.60 -21.74 8.32
C ASN A 371 -1.87 -22.62 9.34
N ARG A 372 -2.07 -23.95 9.32
CA ARG A 372 -1.33 -24.86 10.20
C ARG A 372 0.16 -24.86 9.88
N ALA A 373 0.54 -24.89 8.61
CA ALA A 373 1.94 -24.75 8.21
C ALA A 373 2.51 -23.41 8.71
N MET A 374 1.83 -22.29 8.48
CA MET A 374 2.27 -20.98 8.96
C MET A 374 2.28 -20.85 10.48
N ALA A 375 1.43 -21.58 11.21
CA ALA A 375 1.45 -21.62 12.67
C ALA A 375 2.75 -22.21 13.22
N PHE A 376 3.46 -23.06 12.46
CA PHE A 376 4.80 -23.54 12.84
C PHE A 376 5.90 -22.48 12.66
N MET A 377 5.65 -21.39 11.93
CA MET A 377 6.67 -20.37 11.67
C MET A 377 7.12 -19.70 12.97
N MET A 378 6.21 -19.16 13.77
CA MET A 378 6.59 -18.47 15.02
C MET A 378 7.27 -19.39 16.05
N PRO A 379 6.76 -20.59 16.36
CA PRO A 379 7.42 -21.51 17.30
C PRO A 379 8.77 -22.02 16.81
N SER A 380 8.92 -22.34 15.51
CA SER A 380 10.23 -22.75 14.97
C SER A 380 11.25 -21.63 15.10
N MET A 381 10.85 -20.39 14.82
CA MET A 381 11.74 -19.23 15.00
C MET A 381 12.11 -19.05 16.46
N MET A 382 11.14 -19.06 17.38
CA MET A 382 11.41 -18.96 18.81
C MET A 382 12.33 -20.10 19.30
N LEU A 383 12.16 -21.32 18.79
CA LEU A 383 13.04 -22.45 19.10
C LEU A 383 14.48 -22.19 18.65
N ILE A 384 14.67 -21.68 17.43
CA ILE A 384 16.00 -21.33 16.89
C ILE A 384 16.65 -20.24 17.75
N MET A 385 15.89 -19.20 18.09
CA MET A 385 16.38 -18.08 18.91
C MET A 385 16.83 -18.54 20.30
N ASN A 386 16.05 -19.40 20.95
CA ASN A 386 16.41 -19.95 22.26
C ASN A 386 17.57 -20.94 22.14
N ALA A 387 17.61 -21.79 21.12
CA ALA A 387 18.72 -22.72 20.90
C ALA A 387 20.04 -21.96 20.66
N VAL A 388 20.00 -20.89 19.85
CA VAL A 388 21.14 -20.00 19.63
C VAL A 388 21.58 -19.35 20.95
N SER A 389 20.64 -18.87 21.76
CA SER A 389 20.96 -18.31 23.09
C SER A 389 21.64 -19.33 23.99
N VAL A 390 21.17 -20.58 24.02
CA VAL A 390 21.80 -21.68 24.77
C VAL A 390 23.21 -21.96 24.26
N VAL A 391 23.42 -22.01 22.95
CA VAL A 391 24.76 -22.21 22.35
C VAL A 391 25.70 -21.06 22.68
N ILE A 392 25.20 -19.81 22.63
CA ILE A 392 25.98 -18.62 23.02
C ILE A 392 26.39 -18.73 24.49
N VAL A 393 25.48 -19.09 25.39
CA VAL A 393 25.81 -19.25 26.82
C VAL A 393 26.80 -20.40 27.03
N TRP A 394 26.61 -21.55 26.35
CA TRP A 394 27.47 -22.72 26.47
C TRP A 394 28.90 -22.46 26.01
N VAL A 395 29.06 -21.77 24.87
CA VAL A 395 30.38 -21.41 24.33
C VAL A 395 30.95 -20.25 25.14
N GLY A 396 30.14 -19.22 25.40
CA GLY A 396 30.52 -18.02 26.12
C GLY A 396 30.98 -18.26 27.56
N SER A 397 30.39 -19.23 28.28
CA SER A 397 30.81 -19.54 29.65
C SER A 397 32.28 -19.94 29.71
N SER A 398 32.79 -20.68 28.72
CA SER A 398 34.20 -21.05 28.66
C SER A 398 35.12 -19.83 28.44
N TYR A 399 34.68 -18.82 27.69
CA TYR A 399 35.42 -17.57 27.49
C TYR A 399 35.38 -16.67 28.73
N VAL A 400 34.28 -16.70 29.48
CA VAL A 400 34.16 -16.03 30.78
C VAL A 400 35.07 -16.69 31.82
N ASP A 401 35.12 -18.02 31.88
CA ASP A 401 36.01 -18.77 32.79
C ASP A 401 37.50 -18.47 32.49
N MET A 402 37.84 -18.23 31.23
CA MET A 402 39.19 -17.82 30.80
C MET A 402 39.49 -16.32 31.04
N GLY A 403 38.51 -15.54 31.50
CA GLY A 403 38.64 -14.09 31.72
C GLY A 403 38.73 -13.27 30.43
N THR A 404 38.41 -13.85 29.27
CA THR A 404 38.55 -13.18 27.96
C THR A 404 37.36 -12.28 27.60
N ILE A 405 36.19 -12.54 28.18
CA ILE A 405 34.93 -11.84 27.94
C ILE A 405 34.20 -11.69 29.27
N GLN A 406 33.50 -10.57 29.50
CA GLN A 406 32.73 -10.35 30.73
C GLN A 406 31.29 -10.88 30.61
N THR A 407 30.56 -10.92 31.72
CA THR A 407 29.20 -11.51 31.71
C THR A 407 28.16 -10.62 31.04
N GLY A 408 28.32 -9.30 31.14
CA GLY A 408 27.48 -8.31 30.48
C GLY A 408 27.71 -8.30 28.97
N ASP A 409 28.96 -8.44 28.50
CA ASP A 409 29.27 -8.66 27.08
C ASP A 409 28.49 -9.84 26.49
N LEU A 410 28.38 -10.94 27.24
CA LEU A 410 27.60 -12.11 26.83
C LEU A 410 26.11 -11.78 26.69
N ILE A 411 25.54 -11.01 27.62
CA ILE A 411 24.14 -10.55 27.58
C ILE A 411 23.92 -9.63 26.37
N ALA A 412 24.84 -8.70 26.13
CA ALA A 412 24.80 -7.81 24.98
C ALA A 412 24.86 -8.61 23.67
N PHE A 413 25.77 -9.59 23.58
CA PHE A 413 25.92 -10.47 22.43
C PHE A 413 24.63 -11.27 22.15
N ILE A 414 24.01 -11.86 23.17
CA ILE A 414 22.72 -12.57 23.03
C ILE A 414 21.68 -11.62 22.43
N THR A 415 21.57 -10.40 22.97
CA THR A 415 20.58 -9.42 22.52
C THR A 415 20.83 -8.96 21.09
N TYR A 416 22.08 -8.66 20.72
CA TYR A 416 22.43 -8.31 19.36
C TYR A 416 22.17 -9.46 18.38
N ALA A 417 22.53 -10.69 18.74
CA ALA A 417 22.21 -11.88 17.95
C ALA A 417 20.70 -11.99 17.73
N MET A 418 19.88 -11.70 18.75
CA MET A 418 18.43 -11.73 18.60
C MET A 418 17.89 -10.68 17.61
N VAL A 419 18.42 -9.45 17.68
CA VAL A 419 18.06 -8.36 16.78
C VAL A 419 18.45 -8.69 15.33
N ILE A 420 19.66 -9.22 15.12
CA ILE A 420 20.15 -9.59 13.79
C ILE A 420 19.26 -10.69 13.18
N VAL A 421 19.02 -11.78 13.90
CA VAL A 421 18.25 -12.92 13.37
C VAL A 421 16.80 -12.50 13.06
N SER A 422 16.20 -11.69 13.94
CA SER A 422 14.84 -11.15 13.73
C SER A 422 14.78 -10.21 12.53
N SER A 423 15.83 -9.44 12.27
CA SER A 423 15.92 -8.57 11.09
C SER A 423 15.88 -9.38 9.79
N PHE A 424 16.63 -10.48 9.70
CA PHE A 424 16.58 -11.38 8.54
C PHE A 424 15.20 -12.03 8.33
N LEU A 425 14.49 -12.34 9.42
CA LEU A 425 13.11 -12.85 9.35
C LEU A 425 12.16 -11.83 8.71
N PHE A 426 12.23 -10.57 9.12
CA PHE A 426 11.39 -9.51 8.53
C PHE A 426 11.67 -9.33 7.03
N LEU A 427 12.93 -9.46 6.60
CA LEU A 427 13.29 -9.43 5.18
C LEU A 427 12.61 -10.55 4.39
N GLY A 428 12.56 -11.77 4.95
CA GLY A 428 11.86 -12.91 4.35
C GLY A 428 10.35 -12.69 4.19
N LEU A 429 9.69 -12.14 5.20
CA LEU A 429 8.25 -11.81 5.13
C LEU A 429 7.94 -10.78 4.04
N ILE A 430 8.79 -9.77 3.91
CA ILE A 430 8.62 -8.69 2.92
C ILE A 430 8.76 -9.22 1.48
N ALA A 431 9.62 -10.22 1.26
CA ALA A 431 9.84 -10.81 -0.08
C ALA A 431 8.55 -11.37 -0.72
N ILE A 432 7.55 -11.77 0.08
CA ILE A 432 6.26 -12.28 -0.40
C ILE A 432 5.35 -11.16 -0.90
N MET A 433 5.40 -9.99 -0.26
CA MET A 433 4.49 -8.89 -0.53
C MET A 433 4.90 -8.09 -1.77
N ILE A 434 6.20 -8.02 -2.05
CA ILE A 434 6.75 -7.28 -3.19
C ILE A 434 6.12 -7.73 -4.53
N PRO A 435 6.07 -9.03 -4.90
CA PRO A 435 5.46 -9.44 -6.15
C PRO A 435 3.98 -9.08 -6.29
N ARG A 436 3.20 -9.20 -5.20
CA ARG A 436 1.76 -8.89 -5.19
C ARG A 436 1.50 -7.43 -5.48
N ALA A 437 2.18 -6.54 -4.78
CA ALA A 437 2.06 -5.11 -5.02
C ALA A 437 2.62 -4.71 -6.39
N ASN A 438 3.63 -5.42 -6.91
CA ASN A 438 4.16 -5.13 -8.24
C ASN A 438 3.12 -5.43 -9.32
N VAL A 439 2.38 -6.55 -9.24
CA VAL A 439 1.26 -6.85 -10.15
C VAL A 439 0.18 -5.76 -10.08
N ALA A 440 -0.20 -5.35 -8.86
CA ALA A 440 -1.15 -4.24 -8.66
C ALA A 440 -0.65 -2.93 -9.32
N SER A 441 0.63 -2.59 -9.14
CA SER A 441 1.21 -1.38 -9.76
C SER A 441 1.19 -1.42 -11.28
N VAL A 442 1.43 -2.58 -11.89
CA VAL A 442 1.37 -2.73 -13.35
C VAL A 442 -0.05 -2.49 -13.86
N ARG A 443 -1.07 -3.04 -13.19
CA ARG A 443 -2.49 -2.84 -13.56
C ARG A 443 -2.95 -1.39 -13.43
N VAL A 444 -2.54 -0.71 -12.36
CA VAL A 444 -2.86 0.71 -12.14
C VAL A 444 -2.21 1.58 -13.21
N ASP A 445 -0.92 1.35 -13.47
CA ASP A 445 -0.19 2.10 -14.50
C ASP A 445 -0.72 1.85 -15.92
N GLU A 446 -1.19 0.63 -16.22
CA GLU A 446 -1.80 0.32 -17.52
C GLU A 446 -2.97 1.26 -17.80
N VAL A 447 -3.84 1.51 -16.80
CA VAL A 447 -4.95 2.46 -16.92
C VAL A 447 -4.43 3.89 -17.05
N ILE A 448 -3.53 4.31 -16.16
CA ILE A 448 -2.98 5.68 -16.15
C ILE A 448 -2.27 6.02 -17.48
N ALA A 449 -1.61 5.05 -18.10
CA ALA A 449 -0.86 5.22 -19.35
C ALA A 449 -1.71 5.06 -20.62
N THR A 450 -2.94 4.54 -20.53
CA THR A 450 -3.81 4.35 -21.70
C THR A 450 -4.20 5.71 -22.27
N SER A 451 -4.02 5.95 -23.57
CA SER A 451 -4.56 7.16 -24.20
C SER A 451 -6.04 6.97 -24.51
N ALA A 452 -6.86 8.00 -24.31
CA ALA A 452 -8.27 7.92 -24.68
C ALA A 452 -8.37 7.81 -26.21
N SER A 453 -9.19 6.87 -26.70
CA SER A 453 -9.43 6.71 -28.14
C SER A 453 -10.11 7.92 -28.76
N ILE A 454 -11.02 8.54 -28.02
CA ILE A 454 -11.73 9.75 -28.45
C ILE A 454 -11.08 10.97 -27.81
N ALA A 455 -10.57 11.86 -28.66
CA ALA A 455 -10.05 13.16 -28.26
C ALA A 455 -10.56 14.24 -29.22
N ASP A 456 -10.73 15.44 -28.68
CA ASP A 456 -11.07 16.61 -29.49
C ASP A 456 -9.91 16.92 -30.45
N ALA A 457 -10.24 17.28 -31.69
CA ALA A 457 -9.24 17.70 -32.66
C ALA A 457 -8.53 18.97 -32.18
N ALA A 458 -7.25 19.15 -32.56
CA ALA A 458 -6.48 20.34 -32.21
C ALA A 458 -7.15 21.65 -32.69
N ARG A 459 -7.98 21.56 -33.73
CA ARG A 459 -8.85 22.64 -34.20
C ARG A 459 -10.27 22.11 -34.29
N VAL A 460 -11.15 22.68 -33.47
CA VAL A 460 -12.59 22.39 -33.44
C VAL A 460 -13.37 23.43 -34.24
N TYR A 461 -14.54 23.04 -34.76
CA TYR A 461 -15.38 23.85 -35.62
C TYR A 461 -16.75 24.16 -35.01
N ASP A 462 -16.79 24.36 -33.69
CA ASP A 462 -18.03 24.56 -32.91
C ASP A 462 -18.91 25.73 -33.40
N GLY A 463 -18.31 26.75 -34.02
CA GLY A 463 -18.99 27.92 -34.56
C GLY A 463 -19.59 27.75 -35.96
N LEU A 464 -19.40 26.60 -36.61
CA LEU A 464 -20.01 26.30 -37.91
C LEU A 464 -21.41 25.67 -37.80
N VAL A 465 -21.81 25.27 -36.60
CA VAL A 465 -23.15 24.70 -36.36
C VAL A 465 -24.19 25.82 -36.53
N PRO A 466 -25.15 25.70 -37.46
CA PRO A 466 -26.20 26.69 -37.69
C PRO A 466 -27.04 26.95 -36.45
N ASP A 467 -27.65 28.13 -36.36
CA ASP A 467 -28.62 28.45 -35.31
C ASP A 467 -30.03 28.02 -35.73
N SER A 468 -30.25 26.70 -35.78
CA SER A 468 -31.54 26.05 -36.04
C SER A 468 -32.06 25.33 -34.80
N ASP A 469 -33.39 25.20 -34.67
CA ASP A 469 -34.00 24.45 -33.57
C ASP A 469 -33.70 22.94 -33.66
N GLY A 470 -33.71 22.38 -34.87
CA GLY A 470 -33.37 20.97 -35.16
C GLY A 470 -31.99 20.81 -35.77
N ALA A 471 -31.39 19.63 -35.60
CA ALA A 471 -30.11 19.28 -36.21
C ALA A 471 -30.29 18.27 -37.36
N LYS A 472 -29.63 18.50 -38.49
CA LYS A 472 -29.54 17.52 -39.59
C LYS A 472 -28.49 16.46 -39.23
N ILE A 473 -28.85 15.18 -39.31
CA ILE A 473 -27.91 14.06 -39.06
C ILE A 473 -27.70 13.30 -40.36
N GLU A 474 -26.45 13.08 -40.76
CA GLU A 474 -26.13 12.41 -42.02
C GLU A 474 -25.00 11.39 -41.86
N PHE A 475 -25.24 10.17 -42.34
CA PHE A 475 -24.26 9.10 -42.46
C PHE A 475 -23.82 9.01 -43.91
N LYS A 476 -22.51 9.10 -44.17
CA LYS A 476 -21.91 8.97 -45.51
C LYS A 476 -20.98 7.77 -45.55
N ASP A 477 -21.44 6.70 -46.17
CA ASP A 477 -20.69 5.46 -46.42
C ASP A 477 -19.94 4.94 -45.18
N VAL A 478 -20.68 4.83 -44.07
CA VAL A 478 -20.09 4.54 -42.76
C VAL A 478 -19.87 3.04 -42.61
N CYS A 479 -18.65 2.66 -42.23
CA CYS A 479 -18.34 1.34 -41.70
C CYS A 479 -17.76 1.45 -40.29
N PHE A 480 -18.12 0.51 -39.43
CA PHE A 480 -17.62 0.46 -38.06
C PHE A 480 -17.52 -0.96 -37.52
N ALA A 481 -16.43 -1.24 -36.81
CA ALA A 481 -16.20 -2.47 -36.05
C ALA A 481 -15.75 -2.12 -34.61
N TYR A 482 -16.23 -2.86 -33.62
CA TYR A 482 -15.89 -2.62 -32.20
C TYR A 482 -14.43 -2.98 -31.86
N ALA A 483 -13.84 -3.89 -32.62
CA ALA A 483 -12.44 -4.26 -32.58
C ALA A 483 -11.90 -4.36 -34.01
N ASP A 484 -10.61 -4.05 -34.19
CA ASP A 484 -9.97 -4.01 -35.51
C ASP A 484 -10.02 -5.36 -36.27
N ASP A 485 -10.17 -6.48 -35.55
CA ASP A 485 -10.25 -7.84 -36.08
C ASP A 485 -11.67 -8.41 -36.12
N SER A 486 -12.68 -7.61 -35.78
CA SER A 486 -14.08 -8.04 -35.75
C SER A 486 -14.83 -7.74 -37.05
N THR A 487 -15.93 -8.45 -37.29
CA THR A 487 -16.85 -8.14 -38.39
C THR A 487 -17.46 -6.76 -38.19
N ASN A 488 -17.64 -6.02 -39.28
CA ASN A 488 -18.33 -4.74 -39.28
C ASN A 488 -19.71 -4.87 -38.62
N ALA A 489 -19.93 -4.13 -37.54
CA ALA A 489 -21.24 -3.99 -36.91
C ALA A 489 -22.15 -3.03 -37.72
N ILE A 490 -21.53 -2.13 -38.48
CA ILE A 490 -22.15 -1.22 -39.44
C ILE A 490 -21.33 -1.31 -40.73
N ASP A 491 -21.98 -1.52 -41.86
CA ASP A 491 -21.32 -1.79 -43.14
C ASP A 491 -21.94 -0.95 -44.27
N HIS A 492 -21.19 0.01 -44.79
CA HIS A 492 -21.57 0.91 -45.89
C HIS A 492 -22.93 1.60 -45.69
N VAL A 493 -23.22 2.05 -44.48
CA VAL A 493 -24.49 2.70 -44.13
C VAL A 493 -24.49 4.17 -44.55
N SER A 494 -25.50 4.55 -45.34
CA SER A 494 -25.70 5.92 -45.81
C SER A 494 -27.17 6.35 -45.70
N PHE A 495 -27.44 7.41 -44.97
CA PHE A 495 -28.78 8.00 -44.85
C PHE A 495 -28.71 9.43 -44.32
N THR A 496 -29.81 10.16 -44.45
CA THR A 496 -29.94 11.53 -43.94
C THR A 496 -31.25 11.69 -43.19
N VAL A 497 -31.18 12.27 -42.01
CA VAL A 497 -32.31 12.68 -41.17
C VAL A 497 -32.43 14.19 -41.28
N PRO A 498 -33.47 14.70 -41.96
CA PRO A 498 -33.71 16.14 -42.05
C PRO A 498 -33.90 16.79 -40.69
N ALA A 499 -33.45 18.05 -40.54
CA ALA A 499 -33.67 18.83 -39.33
C ALA A 499 -35.18 18.97 -39.04
N GLY A 500 -35.58 18.72 -37.79
CA GLY A 500 -36.98 18.83 -37.35
C GLY A 500 -37.88 17.65 -37.73
N SER A 501 -37.32 16.59 -38.32
CA SER A 501 -38.07 15.36 -38.65
C SER A 501 -37.91 14.29 -37.58
N THR A 502 -38.88 13.37 -37.53
CA THR A 502 -38.80 12.15 -36.74
C THR A 502 -38.37 10.98 -37.62
N CYS A 503 -37.19 10.43 -37.37
CA CYS A 503 -36.69 9.23 -38.04
C CYS A 503 -36.64 8.04 -37.06
N ALA A 504 -37.17 6.91 -37.48
CA ALA A 504 -37.13 5.67 -36.73
C ALA A 504 -36.16 4.66 -37.33
N ILE A 505 -35.52 3.84 -36.49
CA ILE A 505 -34.63 2.74 -36.90
C ILE A 505 -35.18 1.45 -36.31
N ILE A 506 -35.41 0.45 -37.18
CA ILE A 506 -35.91 -0.86 -36.79
C ILE A 506 -35.10 -1.99 -37.44
N GLY A 507 -35.10 -3.14 -36.81
CA GLY A 507 -34.41 -4.32 -37.29
C GLY A 507 -34.23 -5.39 -36.20
N PRO A 508 -33.73 -6.58 -36.55
CA PRO A 508 -33.49 -7.67 -35.59
C PRO A 508 -32.48 -7.29 -34.49
N THR A 509 -32.50 -7.99 -33.36
CA THR A 509 -31.50 -7.80 -32.30
C THR A 509 -30.09 -8.09 -32.84
N GLY A 510 -29.13 -7.21 -32.56
CA GLY A 510 -27.74 -7.37 -33.02
C GLY A 510 -27.42 -6.75 -34.39
N CYS A 511 -28.39 -6.19 -35.12
CA CYS A 511 -28.12 -5.61 -36.46
C CYS A 511 -27.41 -4.24 -36.47
N GLY A 512 -27.05 -3.68 -35.30
CA GLY A 512 -26.28 -2.41 -35.21
C GLY A 512 -27.06 -1.15 -34.82
N LYS A 513 -28.35 -1.23 -34.48
CA LYS A 513 -29.20 -0.04 -34.19
C LYS A 513 -28.63 0.88 -33.10
N THR A 514 -28.28 0.33 -31.94
CA THR A 514 -27.65 1.08 -30.85
C THR A 514 -26.29 1.65 -31.27
N THR A 515 -25.53 0.93 -32.11
CA THR A 515 -24.25 1.39 -32.63
C THR A 515 -24.40 2.67 -33.44
N ILE A 516 -25.47 2.83 -34.23
CA ILE A 516 -25.76 4.08 -34.97
C ILE A 516 -25.85 5.27 -34.00
N LEU A 517 -26.60 5.13 -32.90
CA LEU A 517 -26.72 6.21 -31.91
C LEU A 517 -25.37 6.54 -31.26
N LYS A 518 -24.60 5.52 -30.90
CA LYS A 518 -23.27 5.69 -30.31
C LYS A 518 -22.27 6.38 -31.24
N LEU A 519 -22.41 6.21 -32.56
CA LEU A 519 -21.60 6.91 -33.56
C LEU A 519 -22.02 8.38 -33.71
N ILE A 520 -23.31 8.70 -33.57
CA ILE A 520 -23.80 10.09 -33.53
C ILE A 520 -23.26 10.82 -32.30
N GLU A 521 -23.28 10.18 -31.14
CA GLU A 521 -22.74 10.73 -29.89
C GLU A 521 -21.21 10.71 -29.81
N ARG A 522 -20.55 10.10 -30.82
CA ARG A 522 -19.10 9.93 -30.88
C ARG A 522 -18.53 9.21 -29.64
N PHE A 523 -19.26 8.21 -29.11
CA PHE A 523 -18.67 7.26 -28.17
C PHE A 523 -17.68 6.31 -28.86
N PHE A 524 -17.79 6.18 -30.18
CA PHE A 524 -16.83 5.54 -31.06
C PHE A 524 -16.63 6.41 -32.31
N ASP A 525 -15.40 6.43 -32.84
CA ASP A 525 -15.13 6.98 -34.17
C ASP A 525 -15.33 5.87 -35.22
N VAL A 526 -15.83 6.27 -36.40
CA VAL A 526 -16.04 5.36 -37.54
C VAL A 526 -14.72 4.80 -38.10
N THR A 527 -14.74 3.56 -38.57
CA THR A 527 -13.60 2.92 -39.24
C THR A 527 -13.37 3.52 -40.63
N SER A 528 -14.46 3.76 -41.37
CA SER A 528 -14.46 4.50 -42.63
C SER A 528 -15.77 5.26 -42.81
N GLY A 529 -15.78 6.24 -43.72
CA GLY A 529 -16.92 7.14 -43.91
C GLY A 529 -16.93 8.31 -42.92
N GLN A 530 -18.10 8.97 -42.82
CA GLN A 530 -18.29 10.16 -41.98
C GLN A 530 -19.71 10.18 -41.39
N VAL A 531 -19.81 10.62 -40.14
CA VAL A 531 -21.07 10.98 -39.48
C VAL A 531 -21.06 12.49 -39.28
N LEU A 532 -22.12 13.15 -39.74
CA LEU A 532 -22.24 14.60 -39.78
C LEU A 532 -23.43 15.05 -38.94
N VAL A 533 -23.24 16.12 -38.17
CA VAL A 533 -24.30 16.87 -37.48
C VAL A 533 -24.26 18.30 -37.99
N ASP A 534 -25.35 18.76 -38.60
CA ASP A 534 -25.45 20.02 -39.32
C ASP A 534 -24.31 20.26 -40.32
N ASP A 535 -24.05 19.24 -41.15
CA ASP A 535 -23.01 19.23 -42.19
C ASP A 535 -21.56 19.31 -41.68
N VAL A 536 -21.34 19.22 -40.36
CA VAL A 536 -20.00 19.15 -39.74
C VAL A 536 -19.74 17.73 -39.25
N ASP A 537 -18.58 17.15 -39.58
CA ASP A 537 -18.20 15.81 -39.10
C ASP A 537 -18.09 15.84 -37.57
N VAL A 538 -18.69 14.87 -36.89
CA VAL A 538 -18.67 14.78 -35.42
C VAL A 538 -17.24 14.77 -34.86
N ARG A 539 -16.25 14.31 -35.65
CA ARG A 539 -14.83 14.34 -35.29
C ARG A 539 -14.20 15.73 -35.28
N ALA A 540 -14.83 16.69 -35.95
CA ALA A 540 -14.39 18.07 -36.08
C ALA A 540 -15.03 19.00 -35.04
N LEU A 541 -16.03 18.53 -34.29
CA LEU A 541 -16.64 19.25 -33.17
C LEU A 541 -15.94 18.90 -31.86
N SER A 542 -15.95 19.84 -30.90
CA SER A 542 -15.63 19.50 -29.51
C SER A 542 -16.70 18.55 -28.95
N GLN A 543 -16.31 17.60 -28.11
CA GLN A 543 -17.26 16.70 -27.45
C GLN A 543 -18.33 17.47 -26.67
N HIS A 544 -17.92 18.54 -25.97
CA HIS A 544 -18.85 19.40 -25.23
C HIS A 544 -19.89 20.03 -26.16
N LYS A 545 -19.48 20.56 -27.33
CA LYS A 545 -20.43 21.13 -28.29
C LYS A 545 -21.34 20.05 -28.85
N LEU A 546 -20.81 18.92 -29.29
CA LEU A 546 -21.61 17.82 -29.84
C LEU A 546 -22.67 17.35 -28.83
N HIS A 547 -22.29 17.04 -27.59
CA HIS A 547 -23.20 16.55 -26.56
C HIS A 547 -24.22 17.60 -26.11
N SER A 548 -23.89 18.89 -26.17
CA SER A 548 -24.87 19.96 -25.91
C SER A 548 -26.01 20.01 -26.95
N LEU A 549 -25.77 19.48 -28.16
CA LEU A 549 -26.77 19.43 -29.23
C LEU A 549 -27.67 18.20 -29.14
N LEU A 550 -27.33 17.22 -28.31
CA LEU A 550 -27.95 15.89 -28.28
C LEU A 550 -28.59 15.59 -26.92
N GLY A 551 -29.86 15.19 -26.93
CA GLY A 551 -30.55 14.65 -25.77
C GLY A 551 -30.65 13.13 -25.90
N TYR A 552 -29.83 12.38 -25.19
CA TYR A 552 -29.77 10.92 -25.32
C TYR A 552 -30.50 10.20 -24.18
N VAL A 553 -31.27 9.17 -24.55
CA VAL A 553 -31.87 8.21 -23.62
C VAL A 553 -31.37 6.80 -23.97
N PRO A 554 -30.57 6.17 -23.08
CA PRO A 554 -30.03 4.83 -23.33
C PRO A 554 -31.08 3.73 -23.20
N GLN A 555 -30.80 2.58 -23.83
CA GLN A 555 -31.62 1.36 -23.75
C GLN A 555 -31.86 0.89 -22.31
N GLN A 556 -30.83 1.00 -21.46
CA GLN A 556 -30.95 0.73 -20.04
C GLN A 556 -30.85 2.04 -19.26
N ALA A 557 -31.98 2.56 -18.77
CA ALA A 557 -31.97 3.77 -17.95
C ALA A 557 -31.17 3.59 -16.65
N PHE A 558 -30.31 4.59 -16.37
CA PHE A 558 -29.50 4.69 -15.17
C PHE A 558 -29.74 6.02 -14.44
N LEU A 559 -29.89 5.96 -13.12
CA LEU A 559 -30.03 7.12 -12.25
C LEU A 559 -28.87 7.19 -11.25
N PHE A 560 -28.45 8.39 -10.90
CA PHE A 560 -27.42 8.63 -9.90
C PHE A 560 -28.04 8.75 -8.50
N SER A 561 -27.26 8.43 -7.48
CA SER A 561 -27.67 8.71 -6.09
C SER A 561 -27.88 10.20 -5.87
N GLY A 562 -29.04 10.58 -5.32
CA GLY A 562 -29.44 11.99 -5.14
C GLY A 562 -30.95 12.08 -4.98
N THR A 563 -31.57 13.15 -5.48
CA THR A 563 -33.03 13.30 -5.57
C THR A 563 -33.55 13.10 -6.99
N ILE A 564 -34.86 13.00 -7.16
CA ILE A 564 -35.50 13.03 -8.48
C ILE A 564 -35.13 14.33 -9.22
N ALA A 565 -35.23 15.49 -8.55
CA ALA A 565 -34.86 16.79 -9.11
C ALA A 565 -33.43 16.80 -9.67
N THR A 566 -32.44 16.41 -8.86
CA THR A 566 -31.02 16.39 -9.28
C THR A 566 -30.74 15.41 -10.42
N ASN A 567 -31.54 14.35 -10.55
CA ASN A 567 -31.43 13.42 -11.66
C ASN A 567 -32.01 13.98 -12.96
N VAL A 568 -33.10 14.74 -12.90
CA VAL A 568 -33.70 15.37 -14.10
C VAL A 568 -32.84 16.57 -14.53
N ALA A 569 -32.41 17.39 -13.57
CA ALA A 569 -31.55 18.56 -13.76
C ALA A 569 -30.06 18.21 -13.92
N TYR A 570 -29.73 17.01 -14.41
CA TYR A 570 -28.34 16.54 -14.46
C TYR A 570 -27.42 17.40 -15.34
N SER A 571 -27.97 17.99 -16.40
CA SER A 571 -27.22 18.88 -17.31
C SER A 571 -26.98 20.28 -16.74
N ASP A 572 -27.76 20.71 -15.75
CA ASP A 572 -27.71 22.04 -15.17
C ASP A 572 -28.25 22.00 -13.74
N SER A 573 -27.36 22.15 -12.75
CA SER A 573 -27.74 22.12 -11.34
C SER A 573 -28.61 23.30 -10.90
N GLU A 574 -28.63 24.39 -11.66
CA GLU A 574 -29.44 25.58 -11.39
C GLU A 574 -30.71 25.61 -12.26
N MET A 575 -31.08 24.48 -12.88
CA MET A 575 -32.24 24.38 -13.74
C MET A 575 -33.52 24.81 -13.01
N PRO A 576 -34.32 25.71 -13.62
CA PRO A 576 -35.60 26.13 -13.04
C PRO A 576 -36.54 24.94 -12.83
N GLU A 577 -37.20 24.91 -11.67
CA GLU A 577 -38.16 23.85 -11.32
C GLU A 577 -39.28 23.69 -12.35
N GLU A 578 -39.70 24.79 -13.00
CA GLU A 578 -40.68 24.77 -14.09
C GLU A 578 -40.21 23.92 -15.30
N ARG A 579 -38.90 23.95 -15.61
CA ARG A 579 -38.33 23.11 -16.67
C ARG A 579 -38.35 21.64 -16.25
N ILE A 580 -38.00 21.35 -14.99
CA ILE A 580 -38.05 20.00 -14.42
C ILE A 580 -39.48 19.44 -14.50
N GLU A 581 -40.48 20.19 -14.04
CA GLU A 581 -41.89 19.81 -14.08
C GLU A 581 -42.40 19.62 -15.50
N THR A 582 -42.03 20.51 -16.43
CA THR A 582 -42.39 20.38 -17.85
C THR A 582 -41.83 19.09 -18.44
N SER A 583 -40.56 18.77 -18.18
CA SER A 583 -39.92 17.55 -18.69
C SER A 583 -40.50 16.29 -18.05
N LEU A 584 -40.86 16.33 -16.76
CA LEU A 584 -41.57 15.25 -16.07
C LEU A 584 -42.98 15.05 -16.65
N SER A 585 -43.68 16.13 -16.98
CA SER A 585 -45.00 16.08 -17.60
C SER A 585 -44.94 15.42 -18.96
N ILE A 586 -44.03 15.85 -19.83
CA ILE A 586 -43.84 15.23 -21.16
C ILE A 586 -43.50 13.75 -20.99
N ALA A 587 -42.58 13.41 -20.09
CA ALA A 587 -42.17 12.04 -19.80
C ALA A 587 -43.25 11.17 -19.11
N GLN A 588 -44.45 11.70 -18.87
CA GLN A 588 -45.54 11.05 -18.15
C GLN A 588 -45.13 10.60 -16.74
N ALA A 589 -44.26 11.36 -16.07
CA ALA A 589 -43.69 11.03 -14.77
C ALA A 589 -44.35 11.79 -13.59
N THR A 590 -45.03 12.90 -13.87
CA THR A 590 -45.66 13.79 -12.86
C THR A 590 -46.48 13.02 -11.82
N ASP A 591 -47.39 12.14 -12.25
CA ASP A 591 -48.31 11.45 -11.34
C ASP A 591 -47.58 10.63 -10.25
N PHE A 592 -46.55 9.87 -10.63
CA PHE A 592 -45.86 9.02 -9.65
C PHE A 592 -44.85 9.79 -8.80
N VAL A 593 -44.32 10.90 -9.33
CA VAL A 593 -43.43 11.79 -8.57
C VAL A 593 -44.23 12.50 -7.49
N HIS A 594 -45.36 13.12 -7.84
CA HIS A 594 -46.24 13.82 -6.88
C HIS A 594 -46.96 12.89 -5.91
N ALA A 595 -47.11 11.59 -6.25
CA ALA A 595 -47.62 10.59 -5.32
C ALA A 595 -46.62 10.22 -4.20
N LYS A 596 -45.34 10.58 -4.33
CA LYS A 596 -44.32 10.33 -3.30
C LYS A 596 -44.38 11.40 -2.22
N GLU A 597 -44.08 11.01 -0.98
CA GLU A 597 -44.15 11.90 0.19
C GLU A 597 -43.28 13.14 0.04
N LYS A 598 -42.11 13.01 -0.61
CA LYS A 598 -41.17 14.11 -0.84
C LYS A 598 -41.20 14.70 -2.26
N GLY A 599 -42.10 14.24 -3.14
CA GLY A 599 -42.18 14.75 -4.51
C GLY A 599 -40.84 14.70 -5.26
N LEU A 600 -40.39 15.86 -5.72
CA LEU A 600 -39.11 16.07 -6.42
C LEU A 600 -37.87 15.79 -5.55
N ASP A 601 -37.99 15.94 -4.23
CA ASP A 601 -36.92 15.71 -3.25
C ASP A 601 -36.83 14.25 -2.79
N GLU A 602 -37.63 13.36 -3.37
CA GLU A 602 -37.52 11.94 -3.09
C GLU A 602 -36.12 11.42 -3.45
N GLU A 603 -35.52 10.68 -2.51
CA GLU A 603 -34.23 10.05 -2.70
C GLU A 603 -34.26 8.94 -3.76
N VAL A 604 -33.27 8.97 -4.63
CA VAL A 604 -32.99 7.95 -5.64
C VAL A 604 -31.70 7.24 -5.25
N SER A 605 -31.76 5.91 -5.14
CA SER A 605 -30.56 5.08 -4.88
C SER A 605 -29.68 5.01 -6.12
N GLN A 606 -28.38 4.73 -5.95
CA GLN A 606 -27.45 4.52 -7.07
C GLN A 606 -27.99 3.45 -8.04
N GLY A 607 -28.08 3.80 -9.32
CA GLY A 607 -28.68 2.96 -10.36
C GLY A 607 -30.21 2.93 -10.38
N GLY A 608 -30.88 3.71 -9.52
CA GLY A 608 -32.34 3.77 -9.43
C GLY A 608 -32.97 2.43 -9.03
N THR A 609 -32.40 1.76 -8.02
CA THR A 609 -32.87 0.44 -7.54
C THR A 609 -34.13 0.51 -6.69
N ASN A 610 -34.49 1.69 -6.18
CA ASN A 610 -35.68 1.94 -5.36
C ASN A 610 -36.88 2.48 -6.18
N VAL A 611 -36.79 2.48 -7.51
CA VAL A 611 -37.89 2.82 -8.42
C VAL A 611 -38.13 1.67 -9.42
N SER A 612 -39.35 1.55 -9.94
CA SER A 612 -39.66 0.52 -10.93
C SER A 612 -38.93 0.75 -12.26
N GLY A 613 -38.78 -0.29 -13.09
CA GLY A 613 -38.11 -0.15 -14.40
C GLY A 613 -38.74 0.92 -15.29
N GLY A 614 -40.07 0.95 -15.38
CA GLY A 614 -40.80 1.97 -16.16
C GLY A 614 -40.73 3.37 -15.55
N GLN A 615 -40.67 3.51 -14.22
CA GLN A 615 -40.41 4.80 -13.57
C GLN A 615 -38.98 5.30 -13.88
N ARG A 616 -37.99 4.41 -13.75
CA ARG A 616 -36.59 4.70 -14.05
C ARG A 616 -36.40 5.19 -15.49
N GLN A 617 -37.07 4.54 -16.43
CA GLN A 617 -37.04 4.92 -17.83
C GLN A 617 -37.67 6.30 -18.08
N ARG A 618 -38.85 6.57 -17.49
CA ARG A 618 -39.49 7.90 -17.60
C ARG A 618 -38.64 9.01 -16.99
N LEU A 619 -37.95 8.77 -15.88
CA LEU A 619 -37.02 9.75 -15.31
C LEU A 619 -35.80 9.99 -16.21
N ALA A 620 -35.27 8.96 -16.87
CA ALA A 620 -34.20 9.13 -17.84
C ALA A 620 -34.66 9.91 -19.09
N ILE A 621 -35.89 9.67 -19.54
CA ILE A 621 -36.52 10.44 -20.62
C ILE A 621 -36.68 11.90 -20.19
N ALA A 622 -37.23 12.16 -19.00
CA ALA A 622 -37.34 13.51 -18.46
C ALA A 622 -35.99 14.23 -18.39
N ARG A 623 -34.91 13.54 -17.96
CA ARG A 623 -33.55 14.09 -17.95
C ARG A 623 -33.09 14.51 -19.35
N ALA A 624 -33.29 13.68 -20.37
CA ALA A 624 -32.93 14.06 -21.74
C ALA A 624 -33.75 15.26 -22.20
N LEU A 625 -35.06 15.26 -21.97
CA LEU A 625 -35.98 16.36 -22.35
C LEU A 625 -35.74 17.65 -21.58
N ALA A 626 -35.11 17.59 -20.41
CA ALA A 626 -34.75 18.75 -19.62
C ALA A 626 -33.67 19.59 -20.31
N THR A 627 -32.81 18.95 -21.11
CA THR A 627 -31.81 19.63 -21.95
C THR A 627 -32.48 20.47 -23.05
N ASP A 628 -31.79 21.52 -23.52
CA ASP A 628 -32.19 22.27 -24.73
C ASP A 628 -31.49 21.72 -25.98
N ALA A 629 -31.52 20.39 -26.14
CA ALA A 629 -30.92 19.72 -27.29
C ALA A 629 -31.65 20.04 -28.60
N LYS A 630 -30.94 19.89 -29.72
CA LYS A 630 -31.48 20.01 -31.08
C LYS A 630 -31.96 18.69 -31.65
N ALA A 631 -31.33 17.59 -31.25
CA ALA A 631 -31.73 16.24 -31.61
C ALA A 631 -31.90 15.36 -30.37
N PHE A 632 -33.00 14.62 -30.30
CA PHE A 632 -33.27 13.66 -29.23
C PHE A 632 -33.11 12.24 -29.75
N LEU A 633 -32.28 11.46 -29.08
CA LEU A 633 -31.89 10.10 -29.45
C LEU A 633 -32.48 9.12 -28.42
N PHE A 634 -33.44 8.30 -28.84
CA PHE A 634 -34.09 7.31 -27.98
C PHE A 634 -33.66 5.90 -28.39
N ASP A 635 -32.87 5.24 -27.55
CA ASP A 635 -32.43 3.87 -27.78
C ASP A 635 -33.41 2.90 -27.12
N ASP A 636 -34.39 2.37 -27.85
CA ASP A 636 -35.39 1.38 -27.39
C ASP A 636 -36.07 1.75 -26.04
N SER A 637 -36.16 3.06 -25.78
CA SER A 637 -36.45 3.63 -24.48
C SER A 637 -37.93 3.55 -24.09
N PHE A 638 -38.81 3.19 -25.03
CA PHE A 638 -40.25 3.06 -24.78
C PHE A 638 -40.66 1.61 -24.46
N SER A 639 -39.76 0.65 -24.65
CA SER A 639 -40.02 -0.78 -24.45
C SER A 639 -40.44 -1.14 -23.02
N ALA A 640 -39.94 -0.41 -22.03
CA ALA A 640 -40.22 -0.58 -20.60
C ALA A 640 -41.54 0.08 -20.12
N LEU A 641 -42.24 0.79 -21.00
CA LEU A 641 -43.50 1.46 -20.71
C LEU A 641 -44.69 0.57 -21.10
N ASP A 642 -45.81 0.72 -20.38
CA ASP A 642 -47.08 0.15 -20.83
C ASP A 642 -47.60 0.89 -22.06
N TYR A 643 -48.45 0.23 -22.85
CA TYR A 643 -48.95 0.75 -24.13
C TYR A 643 -49.64 2.11 -24.02
N LYS A 644 -50.37 2.37 -22.93
CA LYS A 644 -51.11 3.64 -22.76
C LYS A 644 -50.14 4.78 -22.47
N THR A 645 -49.19 4.54 -21.57
CA THR A 645 -48.15 5.53 -21.23
C THR A 645 -47.23 5.82 -22.42
N ASP A 646 -46.82 4.80 -23.19
CA ASP A 646 -46.05 4.99 -24.43
C ASP A 646 -46.81 5.85 -25.45
N ALA A 647 -48.08 5.54 -25.72
CA ALA A 647 -48.87 6.29 -26.68
C ALA A 647 -49.06 7.77 -26.26
N ALA A 648 -49.31 8.02 -24.97
CA ALA A 648 -49.43 9.37 -24.42
C ALA A 648 -48.11 10.15 -24.54
N LEU A 649 -46.99 9.52 -24.14
CA LEU A 649 -45.65 10.09 -24.25
C LEU A 649 -45.31 10.45 -25.69
N ARG A 650 -45.53 9.56 -26.66
CA ARG A 650 -45.23 9.83 -28.08
C ARG A 650 -46.05 10.97 -28.66
N ARG A 651 -47.33 11.08 -28.25
CA ARG A 651 -48.17 12.21 -28.63
C ARG A 651 -47.60 13.52 -28.10
N ASP A 652 -47.23 13.56 -26.82
CA ASP A 652 -46.71 14.76 -26.18
C ASP A 652 -45.31 15.13 -26.73
N LEU A 653 -44.47 14.14 -27.06
CA LEU A 653 -43.19 14.37 -27.76
C LEU A 653 -43.42 15.03 -29.13
N LYS A 654 -44.37 14.53 -29.93
CA LYS A 654 -44.68 15.10 -31.25
C LYS A 654 -45.18 16.55 -31.17
N GLU A 655 -45.94 16.88 -30.12
CA GLU A 655 -46.46 18.24 -29.91
C GLU A 655 -45.41 19.19 -29.34
N LYS A 656 -44.64 18.75 -28.34
CA LYS A 656 -43.73 19.61 -27.56
C LYS A 656 -42.31 19.71 -28.12
N LEU A 657 -41.88 18.76 -28.94
CA LEU A 657 -40.59 18.79 -29.63
C LEU A 657 -40.72 19.24 -31.09
N TYR A 658 -41.76 20.02 -31.42
CA TYR A 658 -41.93 20.54 -32.77
C TYR A 658 -40.68 21.31 -33.23
N GLY A 659 -40.16 20.99 -34.42
CA GLY A 659 -38.96 21.60 -34.99
C GLY A 659 -37.63 20.99 -34.49
N LYS A 660 -37.64 20.16 -33.43
CA LYS A 660 -36.46 19.40 -32.99
C LYS A 660 -36.37 18.08 -33.77
N THR A 661 -35.14 17.60 -34.00
CA THR A 661 -34.93 16.30 -34.67
C THR A 661 -35.13 15.17 -33.66
N VAL A 662 -35.82 14.11 -34.05
CA VAL A 662 -36.08 12.97 -33.15
C VAL A 662 -35.65 11.68 -33.82
N LEU A 663 -34.72 10.95 -33.20
CA LEU A 663 -34.28 9.63 -33.64
C LEU A 663 -34.75 8.56 -32.66
N ILE A 664 -35.52 7.59 -33.15
CA ILE A 664 -36.09 6.53 -32.32
C ILE A 664 -35.61 5.18 -32.82
N VAL A 665 -34.74 4.53 -32.06
CA VAL A 665 -34.50 3.09 -32.22
C VAL A 665 -35.62 2.37 -31.49
N ALA A 666 -36.32 1.47 -32.17
CA ALA A 666 -37.35 0.65 -31.52
C ALA A 666 -37.35 -0.77 -32.06
N GLN A 667 -37.82 -1.68 -31.22
CA GLN A 667 -38.14 -3.05 -31.65
C GLN A 667 -39.62 -3.20 -32.03
N ARG A 668 -40.51 -2.35 -31.49
CA ARG A 668 -41.97 -2.43 -31.70
C ARG A 668 -42.42 -1.55 -32.86
N ILE A 669 -43.18 -2.13 -33.79
CA ILE A 669 -43.73 -1.42 -34.97
C ILE A 669 -44.67 -0.29 -34.55
N ALA A 670 -45.47 -0.51 -33.49
CA ALA A 670 -46.40 0.49 -32.95
C ALA A 670 -45.71 1.81 -32.55
N THR A 671 -44.44 1.74 -32.14
CA THR A 671 -43.64 2.90 -31.73
C THR A 671 -43.22 3.75 -32.92
N ILE A 672 -43.00 3.14 -34.08
CA ILE A 672 -42.34 3.78 -35.24
C ILE A 672 -43.28 4.08 -36.41
N MET A 673 -44.51 3.54 -36.41
CA MET A 673 -45.48 3.75 -37.50
C MET A 673 -45.73 5.21 -37.86
N GLY A 674 -45.65 6.11 -36.87
CA GLY A 674 -45.90 7.55 -37.05
C GLY A 674 -44.66 8.39 -37.37
N ALA A 675 -43.51 7.77 -37.60
CA ALA A 675 -42.28 8.48 -37.97
C ALA A 675 -42.36 8.99 -39.42
N ASP A 676 -41.72 10.13 -39.69
CA ASP A 676 -41.66 10.72 -41.03
C ASP A 676 -40.79 9.87 -41.98
N GLN A 677 -39.80 9.19 -41.41
CA GLN A 677 -38.91 8.27 -42.12
C GLN A 677 -38.59 7.07 -41.23
N ILE A 678 -38.56 5.87 -41.80
CA ILE A 678 -38.17 4.63 -41.14
C ILE A 678 -37.00 4.03 -41.90
N ILE A 679 -35.96 3.63 -41.16
CA ILE A 679 -34.77 2.95 -41.66
C ILE A 679 -34.79 1.51 -41.14
N VAL A 680 -34.72 0.56 -42.07
CA VAL A 680 -34.72 -0.87 -41.78
C VAL A 680 -33.28 -1.36 -41.87
N LEU A 681 -32.74 -1.79 -40.74
CA LEU A 681 -31.37 -2.22 -40.59
C LEU A 681 -31.32 -3.74 -40.41
N ASP A 682 -30.54 -4.42 -41.25
CA ASP A 682 -30.33 -5.85 -41.16
C ASP A 682 -28.85 -6.18 -41.41
N GLU A 683 -28.26 -7.03 -40.59
CA GLU A 683 -26.83 -7.39 -40.61
C GLU A 683 -25.87 -6.19 -40.81
N GLY A 684 -26.14 -5.05 -40.14
CA GLY A 684 -25.31 -3.85 -40.22
C GLY A 684 -25.50 -3.00 -41.49
N ARG A 685 -26.44 -3.36 -42.37
CA ARG A 685 -26.74 -2.68 -43.64
C ARG A 685 -28.16 -2.14 -43.67
N ILE A 686 -28.39 -1.06 -44.42
CA ILE A 686 -29.75 -0.57 -44.69
C ILE A 686 -30.38 -1.43 -45.78
N VAL A 687 -31.47 -2.12 -45.45
CA VAL A 687 -32.27 -2.94 -46.39
C VAL A 687 -33.56 -2.25 -46.84
N GLY A 688 -33.93 -1.14 -46.20
CA GLY A 688 -35.09 -0.34 -46.59
C GLY A 688 -35.07 1.05 -45.96
N CYS A 689 -35.59 2.04 -46.67
CA CYS A 689 -35.80 3.40 -46.17
C CYS A 689 -37.06 4.00 -46.78
N GLY A 690 -37.99 4.48 -45.96
CA GLY A 690 -39.25 5.05 -46.43
C GLY A 690 -40.26 5.24 -45.30
N THR A 691 -41.50 5.54 -45.65
CA THR A 691 -42.62 5.58 -44.70
C THR A 691 -43.14 4.18 -44.37
N HIS A 692 -43.98 4.06 -43.34
CA HIS A 692 -44.63 2.80 -42.97
C HIS A 692 -45.32 2.11 -44.16
N VAL A 693 -46.08 2.88 -44.94
CA VAL A 693 -46.86 2.39 -46.08
C VAL A 693 -45.96 1.96 -47.22
N GLU A 694 -44.88 2.71 -47.50
CA GLU A 694 -43.91 2.35 -48.53
C GLU A 694 -43.20 1.04 -48.17
N LEU A 695 -42.67 0.93 -46.95
CA LEU A 695 -41.89 -0.22 -46.50
C LEU A 695 -42.71 -1.50 -46.37
N LEU A 696 -43.98 -1.42 -45.98
CA LEU A 696 -44.88 -2.59 -45.99
C LEU A 696 -45.01 -3.23 -47.39
N ASN A 697 -44.96 -2.39 -48.43
CA ASN A 697 -45.08 -2.82 -49.81
C ASN A 697 -43.73 -3.18 -50.44
N SER A 698 -42.65 -2.48 -50.08
CA SER A 698 -41.36 -2.54 -50.77
C SER A 698 -40.24 -3.25 -50.02
N CYS A 699 -40.37 -3.51 -48.70
CA CYS A 699 -39.30 -4.09 -47.88
C CYS A 699 -39.78 -5.36 -47.17
N GLU A 700 -39.26 -6.52 -47.60
CA GLU A 700 -39.62 -7.82 -47.05
C GLU A 700 -39.31 -7.94 -45.56
N THR A 701 -38.10 -7.56 -45.13
CA THR A 701 -37.68 -7.57 -43.72
C THR A 701 -38.61 -6.72 -42.84
N TYR A 702 -39.03 -5.54 -43.32
CA TYR A 702 -39.98 -4.70 -42.59
C TYR A 702 -41.34 -5.39 -42.46
N ARG A 703 -41.85 -5.95 -43.56
CA ARG A 703 -43.13 -6.66 -43.60
C ARG A 703 -43.14 -7.87 -42.67
N GLU A 704 -42.06 -8.65 -42.62
CA GLU A 704 -41.92 -9.78 -41.69
C GLU A 704 -41.97 -9.33 -40.23
N ILE A 705 -41.22 -8.28 -39.86
CA ILE A 705 -41.24 -7.72 -38.50
C ILE A 705 -42.65 -7.21 -38.17
N ALA A 706 -43.30 -6.52 -39.11
CA ALA A 706 -44.66 -6.00 -38.98
C ALA A 706 -45.69 -7.11 -38.70
N LEU A 707 -45.74 -8.13 -39.56
CA LEU A 707 -46.67 -9.26 -39.45
C LEU A 707 -46.42 -10.12 -38.20
N SER A 708 -45.19 -10.15 -37.69
CA SER A 708 -44.87 -10.87 -36.44
C SER A 708 -45.42 -10.20 -35.18
N GLN A 709 -45.71 -8.90 -35.22
CA GLN A 709 -46.07 -8.11 -34.04
C GLN A 709 -47.51 -7.59 -34.03
N LEU A 710 -48.09 -7.36 -35.21
CA LEU A 710 -49.41 -6.76 -35.37
C LEU A 710 -50.28 -7.63 -36.27
N SER A 711 -51.58 -7.61 -36.01
CA SER A 711 -52.54 -8.27 -36.91
C SER A 711 -52.64 -7.54 -38.25
N GLU A 712 -53.01 -8.25 -39.33
CA GLU A 712 -53.18 -7.61 -40.65
C GLU A 712 -54.15 -6.42 -40.62
N GLN A 713 -55.21 -6.48 -39.81
CA GLN A 713 -56.15 -5.36 -39.66
C GLN A 713 -55.54 -4.11 -39.03
N GLU A 714 -54.59 -4.26 -38.11
CA GLU A 714 -53.88 -3.16 -37.46
C GLU A 714 -52.78 -2.57 -38.36
N LEU A 715 -52.23 -3.37 -39.28
CA LEU A 715 -51.18 -2.95 -40.22
C LEU A 715 -51.71 -2.18 -41.43
N PHE A 716 -52.87 -2.59 -41.97
CA PHE A 716 -53.49 -1.93 -43.13
C PHE A 716 -54.52 -0.86 -42.75
N GLY A 717 -54.75 -0.66 -41.45
CA GLY A 717 -55.59 0.41 -40.93
C GLY A 717 -57.06 0.27 -41.35
N GLY A 718 -57.76 -0.76 -40.87
CA GLY A 718 -59.23 -0.78 -40.73
C GLY A 718 -60.09 -0.27 -41.89
N GLY A 719 -59.62 -0.36 -43.14
CA GLY A 719 -60.38 -0.11 -44.36
C GLY A 719 -60.43 -1.39 -45.17
N GLU A 720 -61.64 -1.83 -45.51
CA GLU A 720 -61.91 -3.05 -46.29
C GLU A 720 -60.92 -3.20 -47.46
N VAL A 721 -60.10 -4.25 -47.40
CA VAL A 721 -59.33 -4.75 -48.54
C VAL A 721 -60.32 -5.48 -49.44
N ALA A 722 -60.57 -4.92 -50.63
CA ALA A 722 -61.31 -5.55 -51.71
C ALA A 722 -60.37 -6.28 -52.68
#